data_AF-A0A3P1Y1I3-F1
#
_entry.id   AF-A0A3P1Y1I3-F1
#
_cell.length_a   1.000
_cell.length_b   1.000
_cell.length_c   1.000
_cell.angle_alpha   90.00
_cell.angle_beta   90.00
_cell.angle_gamma   90.00
#
_symmetry.space_group_name_H-M   'P 1'
#
loop_
_entity.id
_entity.type
_entity.pdbx_description
1 polymer ?
#
loop_
_entity_poly.entity_id
_entity_poly.type
_entity_poly.pdbx_seq_one_letter_code
_entity_poly.pdbx_strand_id
1 'polypeptide(L)'
;MRYRSRRITAALLVFSLFFQLLPLPVFAGEGKRNSPRLIRTVSTQYASLDTNDDNVFSTRSRPVRAAVAAPAATAELTAPSDMAVVTAPTEIVGTAAADGMTKFTLAYAPVQMRNPGDPGYVPSTYTVFAEGTQPVDGGVLGVFDPTLLTNGHYILRLTVEAGGTSAEKEITVSVEGELKVGNFSMSFVDMDIPIHGLPLSVIRTYDSREKDAIGRFGYGWEMKLSKATLSENGTPGKNWKRVQTGSGWRKTYRMVEEKPHEVVVHWGNGKTDKFALKLQPDQSIYPIRWLVAYYESTNGSKSKLEPLGQSTELLYQQGGIYDYDLDPYNPQRYKLTAVDGTVYVFNDQTGLESVTGTNGDVVTISEDSVIHSDGKSIVFERDGLKRITKISGPTGRSVTYRYDDAGDLASVTDIGGHETTYGYDGTHYLTNITDPRGVQVARNEYDEAGRLIAVVDASGRRLSYAHDLDARRTVVTDRLGNTTLHVYDERGNELSVTDGNGHTTTHTYDENGRRATTTDALGNVTQYSYSADGRLLSMTNALGLKVENAYTSKNELLTVHSFGLKQAEFAYDDAGQMTRVTDALGNVKQYEYLGGGRLRSITDAIGTVMQFTYDGGGNVLSTTNGAGETATFTYDADGNALSKTLTRTGENGVNKTLTETYQYDVYGNVTKTVYPDGTFVDAEYDVVGNRTAMTDSSGRRTTFEYDVFRNLTRVSYFDGTTELFEYDAENRNVRATDRYGQTVAMAYDNVGNLLSKTYGDGSSEQFAYDAKNRLTSRTDRGGAATAYAYDSIDRNTAITDALGNRTEFTYNDRSQLAQVKDPRGNVTAYEYDANGNRTKAVLANGSTLTTVYDARGRITGQTDQNGHATAYKYDGLDRLTGVVDALNREWVYRYNTVGELTSVTDPAGNRTSYEYDDRGRLVKTRNAAGQEKRTAYDARGNVESVTDFSGSQTLFAYDAKDRLRQITAGGRTVAFVHDAVGRIETVTDENGVTRHTYDALGRLTSERKPDGSMLSYAYDGAGRVLRLTTPYGSTANTYDVLGRLTSVTDRGGAVTTYAYDANGNLTKAAYSNGLTTEYEYDAVNALTRERITDRNGSSVAEYIYTVGSAGERLGVQESGRSGNRTVTYAYDALYRLTGETVTENGTTTSTTYAYDAAGNRVSKSVGGVATTYTYNALNQLTGET
;
A
#
# COMPACT_ATOMS: atom_id res chain seq x y z
N MET A 1 25.35 -4.56 -6.86
CA MET A 1 24.79 -5.51 -5.87
C MET A 1 23.63 -4.85 -5.13
N ARG A 2 22.58 -5.57 -4.71
CA ARG A 2 21.45 -5.02 -3.90
C ARG A 2 21.05 -5.97 -2.75
N TYR A 3 21.94 -6.17 -1.78
CA TYR A 3 21.55 -6.78 -0.50
C TYR A 3 20.88 -5.72 0.39
N ARG A 4 19.60 -5.43 0.15
CA ARG A 4 18.76 -4.76 1.16
C ARG A 4 18.33 -5.80 2.18
N SER A 5 18.88 -5.73 3.40
CA SER A 5 18.60 -6.64 4.50
C SER A 5 17.14 -6.57 4.94
N ARG A 6 16.29 -7.46 4.40
CA ARG A 6 14.88 -7.65 4.79
C ARG A 6 14.74 -8.30 6.18
N ARG A 7 15.35 -7.71 7.22
CA ARG A 7 15.30 -8.16 8.62
C ARG A 7 15.37 -6.97 9.59
N ILE A 8 14.33 -6.13 9.59
CA ILE A 8 13.83 -5.25 10.68
C ILE A 8 12.39 -4.80 10.29
N THR A 9 11.52 -5.76 9.95
CA THR A 9 10.13 -5.46 9.51
C THR A 9 9.12 -6.58 9.83
N ALA A 10 9.53 -7.58 10.61
CA ALA A 10 8.65 -8.70 10.99
C ALA A 10 7.55 -8.29 12.00
N ALA A 11 7.78 -7.23 12.80
CA ALA A 11 6.87 -6.80 13.86
C ALA A 11 5.59 -6.08 13.36
N LEU A 12 5.62 -5.40 12.20
CA LEU A 12 4.44 -4.76 11.61
C LEU A 12 3.62 -5.70 10.70
N LEU A 13 4.22 -6.80 10.22
CA LEU A 13 3.64 -7.64 9.16
C LEU A 13 2.34 -8.36 9.57
N VAL A 14 2.09 -8.52 10.87
CA VAL A 14 0.83 -9.05 11.41
C VAL A 14 -0.29 -8.00 11.37
N PHE A 15 0.03 -6.71 11.48
CA PHE A 15 -0.95 -5.61 11.38
C PHE A 15 -1.35 -5.32 9.92
N SER A 16 -0.42 -5.48 8.96
CA SER A 16 -0.68 -5.23 7.54
C SER A 16 -1.63 -6.24 6.87
N LEU A 17 -1.76 -7.46 7.43
CA LEU A 17 -2.54 -8.54 6.84
C LEU A 17 -4.07 -8.42 7.05
N PHE A 18 -4.53 -7.53 7.94
CA PHE A 18 -5.96 -7.36 8.23
C PHE A 18 -6.67 -6.22 7.49
N PHE A 19 -5.93 -5.40 6.72
CA PHE A 19 -6.50 -4.28 5.95
C PHE A 19 -6.62 -4.54 4.43
N GLN A 20 -6.18 -5.71 3.93
CA GLN A 20 -6.23 -6.04 2.49
C GLN A 20 -7.61 -6.51 1.97
N LEU A 21 -8.67 -6.37 2.76
CA LEU A 21 -10.07 -6.61 2.33
C LEU A 21 -10.92 -5.33 2.25
N LEU A 22 -10.34 -4.16 2.55
CA LEU A 22 -10.95 -2.87 2.19
C LEU A 22 -10.30 -2.36 0.90
N PRO A 23 -11.07 -1.99 -0.14
CA PRO A 23 -10.51 -1.32 -1.30
C PRO A 23 -10.06 0.09 -0.89
N LEU A 24 -8.75 0.26 -0.75
CA LEU A 24 -8.15 1.60 -0.75
C LEU A 24 -8.42 2.22 -2.14
N PRO A 25 -9.03 3.41 -2.22
CA PRO A 25 -9.19 4.08 -3.51
C PRO A 25 -7.81 4.41 -4.08
N VAL A 26 -7.57 4.02 -5.34
CA VAL A 26 -6.36 4.41 -6.06
C VAL A 26 -6.46 5.90 -6.36
N PHE A 27 -5.54 6.69 -5.82
CA PHE A 27 -5.44 8.12 -6.12
C PHE A 27 -4.90 8.33 -7.55
N ALA A 28 -5.82 8.37 -8.50
CA ALA A 28 -5.66 9.00 -9.82
C ALA A 28 -7.07 9.37 -10.32
N GLY A 29 -7.36 10.60 -10.74
CA GLY A 29 -6.51 11.79 -10.75
C GLY A 29 -7.29 12.93 -11.39
N GLU A 30 -7.78 13.85 -10.56
CA GLU A 30 -8.42 15.12 -10.96
C GLU A 30 -9.73 14.98 -11.80
N GLY A 31 -10.42 16.10 -12.05
CA GLY A 31 -11.71 16.04 -12.74
C GLY A 31 -12.41 17.37 -13.05
N LYS A 32 -12.31 17.77 -14.31
CA LYS A 32 -13.26 18.46 -15.22
C LYS A 32 -13.63 19.94 -15.05
N ARG A 33 -13.98 20.61 -16.17
CA ARG A 33 -14.73 21.91 -16.29
C ARG A 33 -15.06 22.18 -17.80
N ASN A 34 -16.34 22.47 -18.08
CA ASN A 34 -16.96 23.50 -18.94
C ASN A 34 -16.48 24.05 -20.32
N SER A 35 -17.48 24.63 -21.03
CA SER A 35 -17.48 25.87 -21.88
C SER A 35 -16.84 25.81 -23.30
N PRO A 36 -16.97 26.84 -24.21
CA PRO A 36 -17.48 28.23 -24.07
C PRO A 36 -18.32 28.84 -25.26
N ARG A 37 -18.58 30.17 -25.22
CA ARG A 37 -18.65 31.20 -26.35
C ARG A 37 -19.99 31.73 -26.93
N LEU A 38 -20.12 32.96 -27.50
CA LEU A 38 -19.49 34.32 -27.35
C LEU A 38 -20.16 35.37 -28.34
N ILE A 39 -19.82 36.68 -28.23
CA ILE A 39 -19.98 37.84 -29.20
C ILE A 39 -21.32 38.67 -29.10
N ARG A 40 -21.50 40.03 -29.08
CA ARG A 40 -20.84 41.36 -29.47
C ARG A 40 -21.61 42.07 -30.66
N THR A 41 -21.78 43.41 -30.86
CA THR A 41 -21.33 44.71 -30.26
C THR A 41 -22.15 45.97 -30.77
N VAL A 42 -21.98 47.16 -30.13
CA VAL A 42 -22.12 48.63 -30.55
C VAL A 42 -23.45 49.41 -30.84
N SER A 43 -23.59 50.60 -30.17
CA SER A 43 -24.01 51.98 -30.62
C SER A 43 -25.43 52.33 -31.17
N THR A 44 -26.04 53.55 -31.11
CA THR A 44 -25.88 54.84 -30.34
C THR A 44 -27.06 55.85 -30.60
N GLN A 45 -27.24 56.87 -29.72
CA GLN A 45 -27.69 58.29 -29.95
C GLN A 45 -29.19 58.80 -29.98
N TYR A 46 -29.42 59.85 -29.15
CA TYR A 46 -30.19 61.13 -29.28
C TYR A 46 -31.75 61.31 -29.41
N ALA A 47 -32.24 62.29 -28.62
CA ALA A 47 -33.25 63.37 -28.91
C ALA A 47 -34.79 63.11 -28.81
N SER A 48 -35.68 64.10 -28.53
CA SER A 48 -35.59 65.41 -27.80
C SER A 48 -36.95 66.19 -27.65
N LEU A 49 -37.07 66.99 -26.57
CA LEU A 49 -37.77 68.32 -26.44
C LEU A 49 -39.32 68.50 -26.32
N ASP A 50 -39.67 69.62 -25.66
CA ASP A 50 -40.92 70.46 -25.69
C ASP A 50 -42.28 69.89 -25.18
N THR A 51 -43.34 70.63 -24.76
CA THR A 51 -43.65 71.96 -24.09
C THR A 51 -45.20 71.96 -23.74
N ASN A 52 -45.93 72.87 -23.04
CA ASN A 52 -45.72 74.11 -22.25
C ASN A 52 -46.93 74.42 -21.28
N ASP A 53 -46.93 75.62 -20.65
CA ASP A 53 -48.07 76.49 -20.22
C ASP A 53 -49.01 76.19 -19.01
N ASP A 54 -48.75 76.91 -17.91
CA ASP A 54 -49.63 77.87 -17.20
C ASP A 54 -51.16 77.70 -17.04
N ASN A 55 -51.62 77.63 -15.77
CA ASN A 55 -52.42 78.74 -15.19
C ASN A 55 -52.56 78.70 -13.65
N VAL A 56 -53.02 79.81 -13.05
CA VAL A 56 -53.12 80.02 -11.58
C VAL A 56 -54.45 80.69 -11.21
N PHE A 57 -55.16 80.21 -10.16
CA PHE A 57 -55.70 81.05 -9.05
C PHE A 57 -56.55 80.30 -7.99
N SER A 58 -56.48 80.79 -6.74
CA SER A 58 -57.57 80.91 -5.75
C SER A 58 -58.08 79.73 -4.88
N THR A 59 -57.33 79.48 -3.79
CA THR A 59 -57.82 79.32 -2.38
C THR A 59 -58.66 78.13 -1.86
N ARG A 60 -58.27 77.69 -0.65
CA ARG A 60 -59.07 77.10 0.46
C ARG A 60 -59.90 75.82 0.19
N SER A 61 -59.28 74.67 0.46
CA SER A 61 -59.50 73.94 1.73
C SER A 61 -58.49 72.81 1.90
N ARG A 62 -58.26 72.34 3.13
CA ARG A 62 -57.33 71.22 3.45
C ARG A 62 -58.12 69.99 3.93
N PRO A 63 -58.50 69.07 3.03
CA PRO A 63 -58.42 67.65 3.32
C PRO A 63 -57.00 67.18 3.03
N VAL A 64 -56.33 66.54 3.99
CA VAL A 64 -55.14 65.75 3.65
C VAL A 64 -55.65 64.49 2.96
N ARG A 65 -55.58 64.46 1.62
CA ARG A 65 -55.62 63.17 0.91
C ARG A 65 -54.47 62.33 1.46
N ALA A 66 -54.76 61.10 1.87
CA ALA A 66 -53.70 60.14 2.09
C ALA A 66 -52.86 60.05 0.82
N ALA A 67 -51.54 60.14 0.95
CA ALA A 67 -50.67 59.66 -0.11
C ALA A 67 -50.94 58.17 -0.23
N VAL A 68 -51.39 57.72 -1.41
CA VAL A 68 -51.27 56.31 -1.77
C VAL A 68 -49.76 56.08 -1.86
N ALA A 69 -49.20 55.38 -0.87
CA ALA A 69 -47.82 54.96 -0.97
C ALA A 69 -47.70 54.05 -2.20
N ALA A 70 -46.73 54.31 -3.07
CA ALA A 70 -46.28 53.30 -4.01
C ALA A 70 -45.87 52.06 -3.20
N PRO A 71 -46.10 50.83 -3.70
CA PRO A 71 -45.63 49.62 -3.04
C PRO A 71 -44.13 49.77 -2.76
N ALA A 72 -43.75 49.68 -1.49
CA ALA A 72 -42.35 49.65 -1.10
C ALA A 72 -41.67 48.45 -1.78
N ALA A 73 -40.37 48.57 -2.07
CA ALA A 73 -39.64 47.50 -2.71
C ALA A 73 -39.77 46.20 -1.90
N THR A 74 -40.30 45.16 -2.52
CA THR A 74 -40.54 43.85 -1.91
C THR A 74 -39.37 42.95 -2.24
N ALA A 75 -38.62 42.58 -1.20
CA ALA A 75 -37.59 41.57 -1.24
C ALA A 75 -38.00 40.45 -0.27
N GLU A 76 -38.42 39.31 -0.81
CA GLU A 76 -38.78 38.12 -0.03
C GLU A 76 -38.10 36.88 -0.60
N LEU A 77 -37.68 35.97 0.28
CA LEU A 77 -37.10 34.67 -0.05
C LEU A 77 -37.97 33.58 0.58
N THR A 78 -38.47 32.66 -0.23
CA THR A 78 -39.41 31.60 0.18
C THR A 78 -38.82 30.20 0.06
N ALA A 79 -37.84 30.00 -0.83
CA ALA A 79 -36.96 28.82 -0.83
C ALA A 79 -35.52 29.20 -1.23
N PRO A 80 -34.48 28.53 -0.68
CA PRO A 80 -34.54 27.63 0.46
C PRO A 80 -34.95 28.38 1.75
N SER A 81 -35.30 27.64 2.81
CA SER A 81 -35.60 28.23 4.12
C SER A 81 -34.32 28.68 4.85
N ASP A 82 -34.45 29.53 5.86
CA ASP A 82 -33.35 29.81 6.78
C ASP A 82 -32.84 28.52 7.43
N MET A 83 -31.51 28.42 7.57
CA MET A 83 -30.74 27.23 8.00
C MET A 83 -30.96 25.94 7.17
N ALA A 84 -31.51 26.01 5.95
CA ALA A 84 -31.62 24.86 5.07
C ALA A 84 -30.25 24.29 4.67
N VAL A 85 -30.16 22.97 4.53
CA VAL A 85 -28.96 22.28 4.02
C VAL A 85 -28.96 22.30 2.48
N VAL A 86 -27.85 22.70 1.89
CA VAL A 86 -27.64 22.85 0.44
C VAL A 86 -26.41 22.03 0.04
N THR A 87 -26.59 21.07 -0.86
CA THR A 87 -25.55 20.08 -1.25
C THR A 87 -25.28 20.03 -2.76
N ALA A 88 -26.20 20.55 -3.56
CA ALA A 88 -26.13 20.66 -5.03
C ALA A 88 -26.66 22.04 -5.49
N PRO A 89 -26.45 22.43 -6.76
CA PRO A 89 -27.01 23.66 -7.31
C PRO A 89 -28.51 23.77 -7.02
N THR A 90 -28.91 24.85 -6.34
CA THR A 90 -30.25 24.99 -5.75
C THR A 90 -30.92 26.27 -6.22
N GLU A 91 -32.17 26.17 -6.70
CA GLU A 91 -32.97 27.34 -7.08
C GLU A 91 -33.31 28.20 -5.86
N ILE A 92 -33.11 29.51 -6.02
CA ILE A 92 -33.52 30.53 -5.05
C ILE A 92 -34.85 31.10 -5.51
N VAL A 93 -35.91 30.92 -4.71
CA VAL A 93 -37.29 31.30 -5.04
C VAL A 93 -37.77 32.40 -4.11
N GLY A 94 -38.46 33.39 -4.66
CA GLY A 94 -38.96 34.53 -3.89
C GLY A 94 -39.67 35.59 -4.72
N THR A 95 -39.84 36.76 -4.11
CA THR A 95 -40.40 37.96 -4.77
C THR A 95 -39.38 39.09 -4.72
N ALA A 96 -39.10 39.66 -5.88
CA ALA A 96 -38.24 40.81 -6.10
C ALA A 96 -38.97 41.79 -7.00
N ALA A 97 -39.72 42.73 -6.41
CA ALA A 97 -40.63 43.60 -7.15
C ALA A 97 -40.74 45.00 -6.52
N ALA A 98 -40.78 46.04 -7.36
CA ALA A 98 -40.98 47.43 -6.94
C ALA A 98 -41.47 48.31 -8.10
N ASP A 99 -42.25 49.36 -7.79
CA ASP A 99 -42.53 50.42 -8.77
C ASP A 99 -41.24 51.21 -9.07
N GLY A 100 -40.82 51.25 -10.33
CA GLY A 100 -39.55 51.89 -10.72
C GLY A 100 -38.30 51.10 -10.34
N MET A 101 -38.42 49.78 -10.22
CA MET A 101 -37.31 48.84 -10.04
C MET A 101 -36.22 49.01 -11.12
N THR A 102 -34.96 49.08 -10.71
CA THR A 102 -33.79 49.15 -11.60
C THR A 102 -33.13 47.79 -11.77
N LYS A 103 -32.98 47.04 -10.67
CA LYS A 103 -32.54 45.64 -10.65
C LYS A 103 -32.86 44.96 -9.32
N PHE A 104 -32.79 43.64 -9.30
CA PHE A 104 -32.45 42.87 -8.11
C PHE A 104 -31.06 42.23 -8.25
N THR A 105 -30.44 41.92 -7.13
CA THR A 105 -29.16 41.22 -7.06
C THR A 105 -29.23 40.16 -5.96
N LEU A 106 -28.89 38.92 -6.30
CA LEU A 106 -28.63 37.83 -5.37
C LEU A 106 -27.12 37.70 -5.16
N ALA A 107 -26.71 37.71 -3.89
CA ALA A 107 -25.32 37.57 -3.50
C ALA A 107 -25.17 36.66 -2.27
N TYR A 108 -24.03 35.97 -2.16
CA TYR A 108 -23.70 35.14 -1.01
C TYR A 108 -22.47 35.67 -0.28
N ALA A 109 -22.37 35.38 1.01
CA ALA A 109 -21.13 35.53 1.79
C ALA A 109 -20.99 34.33 2.74
N PRO A 110 -19.77 33.85 3.06
CA PRO A 110 -19.60 32.94 4.18
C PRO A 110 -20.06 33.64 5.48
N VAL A 111 -20.70 32.89 6.37
CA VAL A 111 -20.92 33.37 7.74
C VAL A 111 -19.55 33.46 8.42
N GLN A 112 -19.29 34.57 9.11
CA GLN A 112 -17.97 34.85 9.65
C GLN A 112 -17.68 34.07 10.93
N MET A 113 -16.39 33.96 11.23
CA MET A 113 -15.89 33.53 12.54
C MET A 113 -15.98 34.65 13.61
N ARG A 114 -16.53 35.83 13.26
CA ARG A 114 -16.62 37.01 14.14
C ARG A 114 -18.02 37.58 14.09
N ASN A 115 -18.62 37.84 15.24
CA ASN A 115 -19.98 38.39 15.32
C ASN A 115 -20.00 39.94 15.29
N PRO A 116 -21.13 40.56 14.89
CA PRO A 116 -21.32 42.01 15.01
C PRO A 116 -21.26 42.46 16.48
N GLY A 117 -20.11 43.04 16.85
CA GLY A 117 -19.75 43.44 18.22
C GLY A 117 -18.27 43.16 18.54
N ASP A 118 -17.64 42.20 17.86
CA ASP A 118 -16.37 41.63 18.31
C ASP A 118 -15.14 42.45 17.90
N PRO A 119 -14.02 42.40 18.66
CA PRO A 119 -12.82 43.18 18.37
C PRO A 119 -12.23 42.91 16.99
N GLY A 120 -12.41 43.86 16.07
CA GLY A 120 -12.01 43.71 14.66
C GLY A 120 -12.97 42.85 13.83
N TYR A 121 -14.27 42.88 14.14
CA TYR A 121 -15.31 42.53 13.17
C TYR A 121 -15.20 43.41 11.92
N VAL A 122 -15.34 42.81 10.74
CA VAL A 122 -15.36 43.49 9.43
C VAL A 122 -16.64 43.04 8.72
N PRO A 123 -17.48 43.92 8.14
CA PRO A 123 -18.68 43.47 7.42
C PRO A 123 -18.36 42.49 6.28
N SER A 124 -19.22 41.49 6.08
CA SER A 124 -19.00 40.49 5.02
C SER A 124 -18.96 41.10 3.62
N THR A 125 -17.98 40.70 2.82
CA THR A 125 -17.97 40.90 1.37
C THR A 125 -18.94 39.90 0.74
N TYR A 126 -19.87 40.37 -0.08
CA TYR A 126 -20.87 39.54 -0.75
C TYR A 126 -20.50 39.33 -2.22
N THR A 127 -20.36 38.06 -2.63
CA THR A 127 -20.16 37.65 -4.01
C THR A 127 -21.51 37.55 -4.71
N VAL A 128 -21.73 38.39 -5.73
CA VAL A 128 -22.94 38.32 -6.58
C VAL A 128 -22.91 37.04 -7.41
N PHE A 129 -24.02 36.31 -7.44
CA PHE A 129 -24.17 35.08 -8.25
C PHE A 129 -25.35 35.13 -9.22
N ALA A 130 -26.32 36.02 -9.03
CA ALA A 130 -27.35 36.31 -10.03
C ALA A 130 -27.85 37.76 -9.91
N GLU A 131 -28.34 38.34 -11.01
CA GLU A 131 -29.04 39.62 -11.03
C GLU A 131 -30.11 39.64 -12.14
N GLY A 132 -31.08 40.54 -12.03
CA GLY A 132 -32.14 40.69 -13.02
C GLY A 132 -32.81 42.06 -12.96
N THR A 133 -33.29 42.54 -14.11
CA THR A 133 -33.91 43.88 -14.24
C THR A 133 -35.44 43.85 -14.33
N GLN A 134 -36.04 42.67 -14.40
CA GLN A 134 -37.49 42.49 -14.43
C GLN A 134 -38.00 42.09 -13.05
N PRO A 135 -39.18 42.59 -12.61
CA PRO A 135 -39.82 42.10 -11.40
C PRO A 135 -40.12 40.60 -11.48
N VAL A 136 -39.91 39.90 -10.37
CA VAL A 136 -40.24 38.49 -10.17
C VAL A 136 -41.16 38.38 -8.96
N ASP A 137 -42.24 37.61 -9.07
CA ASP A 137 -43.19 37.38 -7.97
C ASP A 137 -43.42 35.87 -7.77
N GLY A 138 -43.08 35.36 -6.59
CA GLY A 138 -43.18 33.94 -6.24
C GLY A 138 -42.37 32.98 -7.13
N GLY A 139 -41.31 33.46 -7.78
CA GLY A 139 -40.59 32.75 -8.85
C GLY A 139 -39.10 32.55 -8.59
N VAL A 140 -38.42 31.83 -9.49
CA VAL A 140 -36.96 31.62 -9.42
C VAL A 140 -36.23 32.93 -9.71
N LEU A 141 -35.43 33.37 -8.74
CA LEU A 141 -34.59 34.57 -8.79
C LEU A 141 -33.16 34.25 -9.27
N GLY A 142 -32.71 33.01 -9.12
CA GLY A 142 -31.39 32.54 -9.54
C GLY A 142 -31.09 31.13 -9.03
N VAL A 143 -29.89 30.62 -9.30
CA VAL A 143 -29.41 29.33 -8.81
C VAL A 143 -28.14 29.53 -8.00
N PHE A 144 -28.12 29.07 -6.75
CA PHE A 144 -26.94 29.10 -5.89
C PHE A 144 -26.16 27.79 -6.05
N ASP A 145 -24.88 27.88 -6.42
CA ASP A 145 -24.01 26.72 -6.70
C ASP A 145 -23.01 26.46 -5.55
N PRO A 146 -23.19 25.39 -4.75
CA PRO A 146 -22.29 25.03 -3.66
C PRO A 146 -21.07 24.20 -4.11
N THR A 147 -20.94 23.87 -5.41
CA THR A 147 -19.90 22.93 -5.89
C THR A 147 -18.48 23.49 -5.80
N LEU A 148 -18.36 24.83 -5.78
CA LEU A 148 -17.10 25.56 -5.62
C LEU A 148 -16.91 26.19 -4.23
N LEU A 149 -17.81 25.88 -3.29
CA LEU A 149 -17.73 26.37 -1.91
C LEU A 149 -17.17 25.30 -0.97
N THR A 150 -16.50 25.72 0.09
CA THR A 150 -16.20 24.85 1.24
C THR A 150 -17.50 24.48 1.96
N ASN A 151 -17.46 23.48 2.85
CA ASN A 151 -18.61 23.15 3.70
C ASN A 151 -18.65 24.10 4.90
N GLY A 152 -19.84 24.60 5.25
CA GLY A 152 -20.02 25.65 6.24
C GLY A 152 -21.28 26.50 6.00
N HIS A 153 -21.51 27.50 6.83
CA HIS A 153 -22.69 28.35 6.71
C HIS A 153 -22.45 29.55 5.78
N TYR A 154 -23.44 29.90 4.97
CA TYR A 154 -23.42 31.03 4.05
C TYR A 154 -24.68 31.89 4.20
N ILE A 155 -24.52 33.22 4.22
CA ILE A 155 -25.62 34.17 4.14
C ILE A 155 -25.95 34.36 2.66
N LEU A 156 -27.21 34.18 2.28
CA LEU A 156 -27.76 34.57 0.97
C LEU A 156 -28.56 35.86 1.15
N ARG A 157 -28.22 36.90 0.38
CA ARG A 157 -28.93 38.18 0.37
C ARG A 157 -29.57 38.44 -0.99
N LEU A 158 -30.86 38.78 -0.96
CA LEU A 158 -31.57 39.45 -2.03
C LEU A 158 -31.59 40.95 -1.74
N THR A 159 -31.04 41.76 -2.65
CA THR A 159 -31.15 43.22 -2.66
C THR A 159 -32.00 43.65 -3.85
N VAL A 160 -33.06 44.44 -3.64
CA VAL A 160 -33.95 44.98 -4.68
C VAL A 160 -33.81 46.50 -4.69
N GLU A 161 -33.42 47.07 -5.83
CA GLU A 161 -33.20 48.51 -6.02
C GLU A 161 -34.34 49.14 -6.84
N ALA A 162 -34.86 50.28 -6.38
CA ALA A 162 -35.92 51.02 -7.07
C ALA A 162 -35.88 52.52 -6.75
N GLY A 163 -35.88 53.38 -7.76
CA GLY A 163 -36.05 54.83 -7.58
C GLY A 163 -35.06 55.56 -6.64
N GLY A 164 -33.92 54.96 -6.29
CA GLY A 164 -32.97 55.49 -5.30
C GLY A 164 -33.18 54.98 -3.86
N THR A 165 -34.06 53.99 -3.66
CA THR A 165 -34.18 53.20 -2.43
C THR A 165 -33.84 51.73 -2.70
N SER A 166 -33.57 50.97 -1.64
CA SER A 166 -33.43 49.52 -1.71
C SER A 166 -34.19 48.83 -0.58
N ALA A 167 -34.56 47.57 -0.83
CA ALA A 167 -35.02 46.63 0.18
C ALA A 167 -34.12 45.40 0.16
N GLU A 168 -33.83 44.83 1.33
CA GLU A 168 -32.94 43.67 1.46
C GLU A 168 -33.59 42.57 2.29
N LYS A 169 -33.34 41.32 1.90
CA LYS A 169 -33.76 40.11 2.62
C LYS A 169 -32.63 39.11 2.67
N GLU A 170 -32.30 38.66 3.87
CA GLU A 170 -31.31 37.62 4.11
C GLU A 170 -31.91 36.33 4.67
N ILE A 171 -31.23 35.22 4.36
CA ILE A 171 -31.34 33.89 4.99
C ILE A 171 -29.92 33.31 5.14
N THR A 172 -29.73 32.40 6.09
CA THR A 172 -28.53 31.55 6.21
C THR A 172 -28.82 30.19 5.57
N VAL A 173 -27.84 29.56 4.92
CA VAL A 173 -27.89 28.15 4.48
C VAL A 173 -26.66 27.39 5.00
N SER A 174 -26.78 26.07 5.16
CA SER A 174 -25.68 25.16 5.53
C SER A 174 -25.20 24.45 4.26
N VAL A 175 -24.05 24.84 3.71
CA VAL A 175 -23.44 24.15 2.58
C VAL A 175 -22.74 22.88 3.10
N GLU A 176 -23.15 21.73 2.58
CA GLU A 176 -22.68 20.41 3.01
C GLU A 176 -22.43 19.48 1.82
N GLY A 177 -21.94 18.27 2.10
CA GLY A 177 -21.73 17.22 1.10
C GLY A 177 -20.42 17.35 0.31
N GLU A 178 -20.17 16.33 -0.50
CA GLU A 178 -18.90 16.10 -1.22
C GLU A 178 -19.03 16.35 -2.73
N LEU A 179 -20.11 17.02 -3.18
CA LEU A 179 -20.30 17.42 -4.57
C LEU A 179 -19.40 18.62 -4.93
N LYS A 180 -18.10 18.51 -4.67
CA LYS A 180 -17.09 19.58 -4.81
C LYS A 180 -16.41 19.49 -6.17
N VAL A 181 -17.30 19.57 -7.16
CA VAL A 181 -17.14 19.14 -8.54
C VAL A 181 -16.09 20.01 -9.24
N GLY A 182 -14.87 19.46 -9.35
CA GLY A 182 -13.71 20.05 -10.02
C GLY A 182 -12.89 21.04 -9.20
N ASN A 183 -12.91 20.96 -7.87
CA ASN A 183 -11.89 21.64 -7.06
C ASN A 183 -10.47 21.14 -7.41
N PHE A 184 -9.49 22.05 -7.55
CA PHE A 184 -8.08 21.72 -7.48
C PHE A 184 -7.51 21.98 -6.07
N SER A 185 -6.91 20.97 -5.44
CA SER A 185 -6.30 21.09 -4.12
C SER A 185 -5.07 20.19 -4.01
N MET A 186 -4.03 20.64 -3.31
CA MET A 186 -2.79 19.88 -3.10
C MET A 186 -2.03 20.34 -1.86
N SER A 187 -1.19 19.46 -1.30
CA SER A 187 -0.39 19.74 -0.11
C SER A 187 1.10 19.44 -0.31
N PHE A 188 1.96 20.26 0.28
CA PHE A 188 3.40 20.05 0.40
C PHE A 188 3.77 19.90 1.88
N VAL A 189 4.68 18.98 2.19
CA VAL A 189 5.33 18.92 3.50
C VAL A 189 6.59 19.78 3.41
N ASP A 190 6.48 21.04 3.83
CA ASP A 190 7.59 21.99 3.75
C ASP A 190 8.60 21.76 4.90
N MET A 191 8.14 21.24 6.03
CA MET A 191 8.99 20.79 7.14
C MET A 191 8.29 19.74 7.99
N ASP A 192 9.03 18.71 8.42
CA ASP A 192 8.60 17.70 9.39
C ASP A 192 9.75 17.48 10.39
N ILE A 193 9.44 17.47 11.68
CA ILE A 193 10.42 17.36 12.76
C ILE A 193 10.18 16.05 13.52
N PRO A 194 11.14 15.10 13.53
CA PRO A 194 11.00 13.84 14.26
C PRO A 194 10.74 14.04 15.77
N ILE A 195 9.51 13.73 16.18
CA ILE A 195 9.05 13.73 17.57
C ILE A 195 8.18 12.51 17.88
N HIS A 196 7.91 12.30 19.17
CA HIS A 196 6.95 11.31 19.66
C HIS A 196 5.58 11.97 19.86
N GLY A 197 4.52 11.15 19.94
CA GLY A 197 3.16 11.65 20.16
C GLY A 197 2.58 12.37 18.94
N LEU A 198 2.20 13.63 19.12
CA LEU A 198 1.61 14.49 18.09
C LEU A 198 2.71 15.01 17.14
N PRO A 199 2.65 14.82 15.81
CA PRO A 199 3.72 15.21 14.90
C PRO A 199 3.83 16.74 14.69
N LEU A 200 5.07 17.25 14.65
CA LEU A 200 5.40 18.66 14.44
C LEU A 200 5.81 18.89 12.98
N SER A 201 4.84 19.23 12.14
CA SER A 201 5.04 19.49 10.71
C SER A 201 4.33 20.75 10.22
N VAL A 202 4.94 21.42 9.25
CA VAL A 202 4.30 22.44 8.41
C VAL A 202 3.92 21.78 7.10
N ILE A 203 2.63 21.53 6.95
CA ILE A 203 2.04 21.03 5.70
C ILE A 203 1.21 22.17 5.09
N ARG A 204 1.75 22.83 4.07
CA ARG A 204 1.07 23.90 3.33
C ARG A 204 0.14 23.29 2.29
N THR A 205 -1.06 23.84 2.14
CA THR A 205 -2.11 23.29 1.26
C THR A 205 -2.75 24.40 0.43
N TYR A 206 -2.78 24.21 -0.90
CA TYR A 206 -3.60 25.02 -1.80
C TYR A 206 -4.99 24.42 -1.93
N ASP A 207 -6.03 25.24 -1.98
CA ASP A 207 -7.41 24.84 -2.29
C ASP A 207 -8.08 25.90 -3.16
N SER A 208 -8.49 25.56 -4.38
CA SER A 208 -9.00 26.54 -5.35
C SER A 208 -10.34 27.17 -4.96
N ARG A 209 -11.04 26.59 -3.96
CA ARG A 209 -12.24 27.18 -3.32
C ARG A 209 -11.91 28.30 -2.33
N GLU A 210 -10.67 28.37 -1.87
CA GLU A 210 -10.16 29.37 -0.91
C GLU A 210 -9.36 30.47 -1.60
N LYS A 211 -9.32 30.51 -2.95
CA LYS A 211 -8.50 31.45 -3.74
C LYS A 211 -8.71 32.93 -3.37
N ASP A 212 -9.91 33.31 -2.92
CA ASP A 212 -10.25 34.70 -2.55
C ASP A 212 -9.95 35.01 -1.07
N ALA A 213 -9.42 34.03 -0.32
CA ALA A 213 -8.99 34.18 1.06
C ALA A 213 -7.46 34.24 1.16
N ILE A 214 -6.94 35.25 1.84
CA ILE A 214 -5.50 35.37 2.16
C ILE A 214 -5.20 34.43 3.34
N GLY A 215 -4.67 33.25 3.04
CA GLY A 215 -4.16 32.32 4.05
C GLY A 215 -2.75 32.68 4.53
N ARG A 216 -2.22 31.88 5.47
CA ARG A 216 -0.86 32.07 6.03
C ARG A 216 0.25 32.08 4.98
N PHE A 217 0.02 31.54 3.78
CA PHE A 217 0.94 31.57 2.66
C PHE A 217 0.35 32.27 1.42
N GLY A 218 -0.46 33.31 1.60
CA GLY A 218 -1.08 34.06 0.49
C GLY A 218 -2.41 33.47 0.03
N TYR A 219 -2.91 33.93 -1.11
CA TYR A 219 -4.23 33.57 -1.62
C TYR A 219 -4.38 32.06 -1.90
N GLY A 220 -5.45 31.46 -1.37
CA GLY A 220 -5.74 30.03 -1.51
C GLY A 220 -4.77 29.07 -0.80
N TRP A 221 -3.73 29.55 -0.09
CA TRP A 221 -2.71 28.73 0.55
C TRP A 221 -2.70 28.85 2.08
N GLU A 222 -2.97 27.75 2.77
CA GLU A 222 -3.05 27.70 4.23
C GLU A 222 -2.30 26.50 4.83
N MET A 223 -1.84 26.63 6.08
CA MET A 223 -1.23 25.52 6.83
C MET A 223 -2.33 24.53 7.27
N LYS A 224 -2.12 23.24 6.99
CA LYS A 224 -3.10 22.16 7.27
C LYS A 224 -3.55 22.11 8.73
N LEU A 225 -2.64 22.31 9.69
CA LEU A 225 -2.98 22.40 11.12
C LEU A 225 -3.93 23.57 11.43
N SER A 226 -3.83 24.67 10.68
CA SER A 226 -4.67 25.86 10.82
C SER A 226 -5.92 25.85 9.93
N LYS A 227 -6.09 24.85 9.05
CA LYS A 227 -7.40 24.55 8.43
C LYS A 227 -8.39 23.93 9.42
N ALA A 228 -7.93 23.53 10.61
CA ALA A 228 -8.81 23.23 11.73
C ALA A 228 -9.30 24.56 12.35
N THR A 229 -10.58 24.87 12.17
CA THR A 229 -11.19 26.16 12.54
C THR A 229 -12.57 25.98 13.19
N LEU A 230 -13.13 27.06 13.72
CA LEU A 230 -14.44 27.09 14.36
C LEU A 230 -15.23 28.30 13.81
N SER A 231 -16.54 28.13 13.59
CA SER A 231 -17.46 29.19 13.17
C SER A 231 -18.78 29.12 13.92
N GLU A 232 -19.38 30.26 14.21
CA GLU A 232 -20.73 30.38 14.79
C GLU A 232 -21.70 30.93 13.74
N ASN A 233 -22.98 30.57 13.80
CA ASN A 233 -24.00 31.11 12.90
C ASN A 233 -24.67 32.43 13.38
N GLY A 234 -24.15 33.03 14.46
CA GLY A 234 -24.54 34.30 15.06
C GLY A 234 -24.29 34.34 16.58
N THR A 235 -24.19 35.54 17.18
CA THR A 235 -23.87 35.74 18.62
C THR A 235 -24.72 34.84 19.52
N PRO A 236 -24.13 33.88 20.26
CA PRO A 236 -24.85 32.88 21.07
C PRO A 236 -25.84 33.48 22.08
N GLY A 237 -25.57 34.71 22.55
CA GLY A 237 -26.38 35.43 23.52
C GLY A 237 -27.58 36.24 22.97
N LYS A 238 -27.72 36.40 21.65
CA LYS A 238 -28.81 37.20 21.03
C LYS A 238 -30.01 36.31 20.65
N ASN A 239 -31.09 36.90 20.13
CA ASN A 239 -32.25 36.16 19.58
C ASN A 239 -32.95 35.18 20.56
N TRP A 240 -32.85 35.42 21.87
CA TRP A 240 -33.50 34.61 22.91
C TRP A 240 -34.71 35.32 23.51
N LYS A 241 -35.82 34.60 23.64
CA LYS A 241 -37.11 35.15 24.09
C LYS A 241 -37.81 34.25 25.09
N ARG A 242 -38.01 34.77 26.31
CA ARG A 242 -38.79 34.07 27.34
C ARG A 242 -40.30 34.25 27.10
N VAL A 243 -40.93 33.30 26.42
CA VAL A 243 -42.38 33.24 26.21
C VAL A 243 -43.08 32.74 27.48
N GLN A 244 -44.22 33.35 27.85
CA GLN A 244 -45.09 32.88 28.93
C GLN A 244 -46.36 32.27 28.32
N THR A 245 -46.68 31.03 28.71
CA THR A 245 -47.93 30.34 28.35
C THR A 245 -48.77 30.01 29.59
N GLY A 246 -50.05 29.73 29.37
CA GLY A 246 -51.02 29.43 30.43
C GLY A 246 -51.56 30.65 31.18
N SER A 247 -52.57 30.43 32.03
CA SER A 247 -53.32 31.48 32.72
C SER A 247 -53.47 31.21 34.22
N GLY A 248 -53.60 32.30 34.99
CA GLY A 248 -53.76 32.24 36.44
C GLY A 248 -52.59 31.57 37.16
N TRP A 249 -52.87 30.39 37.75
CA TRP A 249 -51.99 29.63 38.63
C TRP A 249 -51.09 28.63 37.87
N ARG A 250 -51.39 28.37 36.60
CA ARG A 250 -50.63 27.47 35.71
C ARG A 250 -49.89 28.28 34.66
N LYS A 251 -48.98 29.14 35.10
CA LYS A 251 -48.05 29.85 34.20
C LYS A 251 -46.84 28.96 33.96
N THR A 252 -46.41 28.90 32.71
CA THR A 252 -45.14 28.27 32.33
C THR A 252 -44.35 29.24 31.48
N TYR A 253 -43.09 29.43 31.83
CA TYR A 253 -42.13 30.23 31.10
C TYR A 253 -41.24 29.28 30.31
N ARG A 254 -41.04 29.56 29.02
CA ARG A 254 -40.10 28.82 28.17
C ARG A 254 -39.14 29.78 27.49
N MET A 255 -37.86 29.44 27.46
CA MET A 255 -36.91 30.03 26.53
C MET A 255 -37.25 29.54 25.12
N VAL A 256 -37.50 30.49 24.22
CA VAL A 256 -37.68 30.26 22.80
C VAL A 256 -36.48 30.88 22.09
N GLU A 257 -35.85 30.06 21.26
CA GLU A 257 -34.81 30.45 20.33
C GLU A 257 -35.49 31.05 19.08
N GLU A 258 -35.20 32.31 18.76
CA GLU A 258 -35.81 32.99 17.59
C GLU A 258 -34.96 32.87 16.31
N LYS A 259 -33.66 32.58 16.44
CA LYS A 259 -32.78 32.04 15.39
C LYS A 259 -31.95 30.91 16.00
N PRO A 260 -31.77 29.74 15.35
CA PRO A 260 -30.90 28.68 15.87
C PRO A 260 -29.46 29.15 16.09
N HIS A 261 -28.83 28.77 17.19
CA HIS A 261 -27.41 29.01 17.47
C HIS A 261 -26.60 27.71 17.34
N GLU A 262 -25.78 27.62 16.29
CA GLU A 262 -24.96 26.47 15.95
C GLU A 262 -23.47 26.89 15.87
N VAL A 263 -22.62 26.12 16.56
CA VAL A 263 -21.16 26.22 16.50
C VAL A 263 -20.65 25.01 15.73
N VAL A 264 -19.83 25.25 14.72
CA VAL A 264 -19.29 24.22 13.83
C VAL A 264 -17.76 24.25 13.88
N VAL A 265 -17.16 23.11 14.21
CA VAL A 265 -15.72 22.88 14.05
C VAL A 265 -15.48 22.24 12.69
N HIS A 266 -14.66 22.89 11.87
CA HIS A 266 -14.26 22.44 10.54
C HIS A 266 -12.88 21.81 10.62
N TRP A 267 -12.71 20.60 10.09
CA TRP A 267 -11.44 19.86 10.17
C TRP A 267 -10.55 20.01 8.93
N GLY A 268 -10.86 20.97 8.04
CA GLY A 268 -10.08 21.25 6.82
C GLY A 268 -10.14 20.17 5.74
N ASN A 269 -10.89 19.09 5.94
CA ASN A 269 -10.93 17.89 5.10
C ASN A 269 -12.37 17.48 4.71
N GLY A 270 -13.32 18.42 4.73
CA GLY A 270 -14.75 18.17 4.52
C GLY A 270 -15.51 17.77 5.79
N LYS A 271 -14.87 17.08 6.75
CA LYS A 271 -15.51 16.70 8.03
C LYS A 271 -15.77 17.94 8.90
N THR A 272 -16.95 17.96 9.53
CA THR A 272 -17.31 18.88 10.62
C THR A 272 -17.69 18.12 11.90
N ASP A 273 -17.51 18.74 13.06
CA ASP A 273 -18.27 18.41 14.29
C ASP A 273 -19.22 19.60 14.57
N LYS A 274 -20.53 19.35 14.65
CA LYS A 274 -21.56 20.40 14.78
C LYS A 274 -22.24 20.35 16.14
N PHE A 275 -22.51 21.51 16.73
CA PHE A 275 -23.07 21.66 18.07
C PHE A 275 -24.11 22.79 18.16
N ALA A 276 -25.30 22.51 18.68
CA ALA A 276 -26.27 23.55 18.99
C ALA A 276 -26.13 24.02 20.45
N LEU A 277 -26.32 25.32 20.70
CA LEU A 277 -26.47 25.85 22.05
C LEU A 277 -27.77 25.33 22.69
N LYS A 278 -27.72 25.08 23.99
CA LYS A 278 -28.84 24.67 24.84
C LYS A 278 -28.78 25.42 26.16
N LEU A 279 -29.95 25.69 26.74
CA LEU A 279 -30.11 26.42 28.00
C LEU A 279 -30.84 25.56 29.01
N GLN A 280 -30.35 25.51 30.26
CA GLN A 280 -31.01 24.81 31.35
C GLN A 280 -31.33 25.77 32.51
N PRO A 281 -32.60 25.88 32.97
CA PRO A 281 -33.80 25.24 32.43
C PRO A 281 -34.31 25.95 31.16
N ASP A 282 -34.70 25.18 30.13
CA ASP A 282 -35.45 25.73 28.98
C ASP A 282 -36.89 26.10 29.37
N GLN A 283 -37.46 25.38 30.35
CA GLN A 283 -38.85 25.50 30.79
C GLN A 283 -38.95 25.55 32.32
N SER A 284 -39.77 26.46 32.86
CA SER A 284 -40.01 26.58 34.31
C SER A 284 -41.40 27.13 34.63
N ILE A 285 -41.94 26.78 35.80
CA ILE A 285 -43.18 27.37 36.35
C ILE A 285 -42.95 28.74 37.01
N TYR A 286 -41.68 29.11 37.24
CA TYR A 286 -41.27 30.44 37.69
C TYR A 286 -40.63 31.22 36.54
N PRO A 287 -40.63 32.57 36.55
CA PRO A 287 -39.98 33.36 35.51
C PRO A 287 -38.49 33.02 35.42
N ILE A 288 -38.07 32.39 34.32
CA ILE A 288 -36.66 32.07 34.04
C ILE A 288 -35.86 33.37 34.10
N ARG A 289 -34.81 33.37 34.92
CA ARG A 289 -33.91 34.51 35.17
C ARG A 289 -32.47 34.04 35.15
N TRP A 290 -32.18 32.95 35.86
CA TRP A 290 -30.91 32.23 35.88
C TRP A 290 -31.00 31.01 34.97
N LEU A 291 -29.93 30.72 34.25
CA LEU A 291 -29.82 29.63 33.29
C LEU A 291 -28.35 29.22 33.11
N VAL A 292 -28.12 27.98 32.66
CA VAL A 292 -26.80 27.46 32.33
C VAL A 292 -26.74 27.14 30.83
N ALA A 293 -25.73 27.64 30.14
CA ALA A 293 -25.43 27.34 28.74
C ALA A 293 -24.60 26.05 28.61
N TYR A 294 -24.96 25.20 27.64
CA TYR A 294 -24.17 24.03 27.24
C TYR A 294 -24.35 23.74 25.74
N TYR A 295 -23.44 22.95 25.16
CA TYR A 295 -23.45 22.60 23.74
C TYR A 295 -23.75 21.10 23.55
N GLU A 296 -24.64 20.80 22.60
CA GLU A 296 -25.13 19.45 22.29
C GLU A 296 -24.89 19.15 20.80
N SER A 297 -24.30 18.00 20.47
CA SER A 297 -23.94 17.71 19.06
C SER A 297 -25.17 17.41 18.20
N THR A 298 -25.21 18.03 17.01
CA THR A 298 -26.32 17.91 16.05
C THR A 298 -26.04 16.94 14.90
N ASN A 299 -24.77 16.66 14.57
CA ASN A 299 -24.37 15.80 13.45
C ASN A 299 -23.91 14.38 13.86
N GLY A 300 -24.33 13.91 15.05
CA GLY A 300 -24.00 12.57 15.55
C GLY A 300 -22.56 12.41 16.07
N SER A 301 -21.81 13.50 16.21
CA SER A 301 -20.49 13.46 16.83
C SER A 301 -20.58 13.17 18.33
N LYS A 302 -19.56 12.47 18.85
CA LYS A 302 -19.39 12.21 20.28
C LYS A 302 -18.32 13.09 20.94
N SER A 303 -17.73 14.01 20.18
CA SER A 303 -16.94 15.11 20.72
C SER A 303 -17.79 15.93 21.70
N LYS A 304 -17.18 16.50 22.74
CA LYS A 304 -17.82 17.47 23.66
C LYS A 304 -17.23 18.86 23.43
N LEU A 305 -18.06 19.84 23.14
CA LEU A 305 -17.67 21.25 23.08
C LEU A 305 -17.95 21.95 24.42
N GLU A 306 -16.98 22.71 24.92
CA GLU A 306 -17.06 23.48 26.15
C GLU A 306 -16.51 24.90 25.90
N PRO A 307 -17.22 25.98 26.25
CA PRO A 307 -16.68 27.35 26.11
C PRO A 307 -15.60 27.61 27.17
N LEU A 308 -14.69 28.55 26.85
CA LEU A 308 -13.60 29.01 27.70
C LEU A 308 -13.62 30.54 27.78
N GLY A 309 -13.22 31.08 28.93
CA GLY A 309 -13.02 32.53 29.14
C GLY A 309 -14.26 33.33 29.54
N GLN A 310 -15.47 32.84 29.28
CA GLN A 310 -16.74 33.43 29.76
C GLN A 310 -17.52 32.41 30.61
N SER A 311 -18.34 32.90 31.55
CA SER A 311 -19.23 32.08 32.38
C SER A 311 -20.27 31.35 31.54
N THR A 312 -20.56 30.09 31.88
CA THR A 312 -21.76 29.37 31.39
C THR A 312 -22.98 29.55 32.28
N GLU A 313 -22.83 30.07 33.50
CA GLU A 313 -23.94 30.54 34.32
C GLU A 313 -24.33 31.96 33.88
N LEU A 314 -25.59 32.14 33.50
CA LEU A 314 -26.10 33.30 32.76
C LEU A 314 -27.41 33.88 33.35
N LEU A 315 -27.67 35.14 33.00
CA LEU A 315 -28.91 35.86 33.23
C LEU A 315 -29.69 36.08 31.93
N TYR A 316 -31.02 35.92 31.97
CA TYR A 316 -31.91 36.39 30.89
C TYR A 316 -32.36 37.82 31.17
N GLN A 317 -32.07 38.73 30.24
CA GLN A 317 -32.64 40.07 30.19
C GLN A 317 -33.46 40.27 28.89
N GLN A 318 -34.07 41.43 28.71
CA GLN A 318 -35.10 41.63 27.69
C GLN A 318 -34.51 41.67 26.26
N GLY A 319 -34.40 40.50 25.63
CA GLY A 319 -33.92 40.32 24.25
C GLY A 319 -32.66 39.45 24.10
N GLY A 320 -32.10 38.92 25.20
CA GLY A 320 -30.88 38.12 25.14
C GLY A 320 -30.49 37.49 26.48
N ILE A 321 -29.38 36.75 26.44
CA ILE A 321 -28.74 36.13 27.60
C ILE A 321 -27.32 36.67 27.77
N TYR A 322 -26.95 36.89 29.04
CA TYR A 322 -25.80 37.66 29.49
C TYR A 322 -25.11 36.92 30.62
N ASP A 323 -23.83 37.17 30.89
CA ASP A 323 -23.16 36.67 32.10
C ASP A 323 -23.48 37.52 33.35
N TYR A 324 -22.82 37.20 34.47
CA TYR A 324 -22.99 37.91 35.74
C TYR A 324 -22.46 39.36 35.74
N ASP A 325 -21.48 39.68 34.88
CA ASP A 325 -20.95 41.04 34.71
C ASP A 325 -21.82 41.88 33.75
N LEU A 326 -22.86 41.25 33.18
CA LEU A 326 -23.86 41.77 32.24
C LEU A 326 -23.35 41.97 30.81
N ASP A 327 -22.23 41.34 30.45
CA ASP A 327 -21.80 41.27 29.05
C ASP A 327 -22.63 40.22 28.29
N PRO A 328 -22.94 40.43 26.99
CA PRO A 328 -23.63 39.45 26.17
C PRO A 328 -22.86 38.13 26.10
N TYR A 329 -23.57 37.00 26.13
CA TYR A 329 -22.92 35.69 25.99
C TYR A 329 -22.37 35.50 24.56
N ASN A 330 -21.04 35.44 24.43
CA ASN A 330 -20.31 35.33 23.16
C ASN A 330 -18.88 34.76 23.40
N PRO A 331 -18.73 33.47 23.78
CA PRO A 331 -17.43 32.91 24.15
C PRO A 331 -16.46 32.85 22.96
N GLN A 332 -15.31 33.53 23.09
CA GLN A 332 -14.30 33.63 22.02
C GLN A 332 -13.36 32.41 21.93
N ARG A 333 -13.42 31.49 22.91
CA ARG A 333 -12.54 30.31 22.98
C ARG A 333 -13.35 29.09 23.37
N TYR A 334 -12.97 27.95 22.82
CA TYR A 334 -13.68 26.69 22.96
C TYR A 334 -12.71 25.52 23.12
N LYS A 335 -13.00 24.64 24.08
CA LYS A 335 -12.37 23.33 24.24
C LYS A 335 -13.26 22.28 23.59
N LEU A 336 -12.78 21.65 22.51
CA LEU A 336 -13.36 20.42 22.00
C LEU A 336 -12.59 19.24 22.60
N THR A 337 -13.26 18.41 23.40
CA THR A 337 -12.73 17.11 23.82
C THR A 337 -13.26 16.07 22.84
N ALA A 338 -12.39 15.52 22.00
CA ALA A 338 -12.76 14.45 21.08
C ALA A 338 -13.02 13.15 21.86
N VAL A 339 -13.75 12.24 21.21
CA VAL A 339 -14.27 11.00 21.80
C VAL A 339 -13.18 9.98 22.19
N ASP A 340 -12.00 10.05 21.58
CA ASP A 340 -10.80 9.32 22.00
C ASP A 340 -10.15 9.87 23.29
N GLY A 341 -10.45 11.13 23.63
CA GLY A 341 -9.86 11.89 24.73
C GLY A 341 -8.88 12.97 24.27
N THR A 342 -8.58 13.10 22.98
CA THR A 342 -7.73 14.18 22.43
C THR A 342 -8.43 15.53 22.63
N VAL A 343 -7.73 16.51 23.19
CA VAL A 343 -8.30 17.84 23.45
C VAL A 343 -7.77 18.85 22.43
N TYR A 344 -8.68 19.61 21.82
CA TYR A 344 -8.39 20.71 20.92
C TYR A 344 -8.87 22.01 21.56
N VAL A 345 -8.02 23.03 21.59
CA VAL A 345 -8.40 24.39 22.01
C VAL A 345 -8.51 25.25 20.75
N PHE A 346 -9.72 25.69 20.47
CA PHE A 346 -10.05 26.62 19.39
C PHE A 346 -10.30 28.02 19.96
N ASN A 347 -10.05 29.00 19.11
CA ASN A 347 -10.36 30.41 19.30
C ASN A 347 -11.06 30.87 18.01
N ASP A 348 -12.22 31.50 18.12
CA ASP A 348 -13.00 31.93 16.94
C ASP A 348 -12.23 32.98 16.11
N GLN A 349 -11.36 33.77 16.75
CA GLN A 349 -10.55 34.79 16.10
C GLN A 349 -9.28 34.27 15.42
N THR A 350 -8.69 33.14 15.85
CA THR A 350 -7.35 32.68 15.42
C THR A 350 -7.28 31.23 14.92
N GLY A 351 -8.33 30.43 15.14
CA GLY A 351 -8.41 29.01 14.78
C GLY A 351 -7.94 28.08 15.90
N LEU A 352 -7.31 26.97 15.54
CA LEU A 352 -6.73 26.03 16.50
C LEU A 352 -5.50 26.63 17.21
N GLU A 353 -5.58 26.79 18.53
CA GLU A 353 -4.50 27.27 19.41
C GLU A 353 -3.66 26.13 20.00
N SER A 354 -4.25 24.98 20.30
CA SER A 354 -3.49 23.81 20.75
C SER A 354 -4.20 22.47 20.56
N VAL A 355 -3.40 21.40 20.52
CA VAL A 355 -3.84 20.00 20.59
C VAL A 355 -3.10 19.34 21.76
N THR A 356 -3.84 18.67 22.64
CA THR A 356 -3.28 17.78 23.68
C THR A 356 -3.68 16.35 23.35
N GLY A 357 -2.69 15.50 23.10
CA GLY A 357 -2.87 14.08 22.82
C GLY A 357 -3.23 13.29 24.07
N THR A 358 -3.81 12.09 23.89
CA THR A 358 -4.20 11.18 24.97
C THR A 358 -3.04 10.71 25.84
N ASN A 359 -1.80 10.77 25.34
CA ASN A 359 -0.56 10.48 26.08
C ASN A 359 -0.04 11.68 26.91
N GLY A 360 -0.68 12.85 26.81
CA GLY A 360 -0.32 14.09 27.52
C GLY A 360 0.59 15.05 26.73
N ASP A 361 1.05 14.68 25.53
CA ASP A 361 1.85 15.58 24.68
C ASP A 361 1.00 16.74 24.16
N VAL A 362 1.59 17.92 24.02
CA VAL A 362 0.91 19.15 23.59
C VAL A 362 1.62 19.79 22.41
N VAL A 363 0.88 20.01 21.31
CA VAL A 363 1.27 20.93 20.24
C VAL A 363 0.53 22.25 20.45
N THR A 364 1.28 23.33 20.65
CA THR A 364 0.75 24.70 20.74
C THR A 364 1.02 25.43 19.43
N ILE A 365 0.00 26.10 18.91
CA ILE A 365 0.03 26.86 17.66
C ILE A 365 -0.14 28.34 18.04
N SER A 366 0.77 29.17 17.54
CA SER A 366 0.78 30.63 17.77
C SER A 366 0.89 31.37 16.45
N GLU A 367 0.87 32.71 16.48
CA GLU A 367 1.12 33.48 15.26
C GLU A 367 2.53 33.21 14.70
N ASP A 368 3.56 33.13 15.54
CA ASP A 368 4.96 33.11 15.09
C ASP A 368 5.66 31.75 15.27
N SER A 369 4.96 30.71 15.71
CA SER A 369 5.52 29.36 15.84
C SER A 369 4.48 28.25 16.05
N VAL A 370 4.88 27.01 15.76
CA VAL A 370 4.27 25.80 16.33
C VAL A 370 5.30 25.13 17.25
N ILE A 371 4.90 24.82 18.49
CA ILE A 371 5.77 24.36 19.57
C ILE A 371 5.22 23.04 20.12
N HIS A 372 6.08 22.04 20.30
CA HIS A 372 5.75 20.79 20.97
C HIS A 372 6.22 20.79 22.43
N SER A 373 5.57 19.99 23.30
CA SER A 373 5.87 19.90 24.73
C SER A 373 7.26 19.34 25.08
N ASP A 374 7.98 18.72 24.13
CA ASP A 374 9.40 18.37 24.30
C ASP A 374 10.36 19.56 24.06
N GLY A 375 9.82 20.74 23.73
CA GLY A 375 10.57 21.98 23.52
C GLY A 375 11.05 22.21 22.09
N LYS A 376 10.85 21.25 21.17
CA LYS A 376 11.10 21.49 19.74
C LYS A 376 10.00 22.40 19.17
N SER A 377 10.38 23.23 18.22
CA SER A 377 9.46 24.16 17.55
C SER A 377 9.85 24.39 16.10
N ILE A 378 8.86 24.81 15.31
CA ILE A 378 9.07 25.43 14.00
C ILE A 378 8.68 26.91 14.16
N VAL A 379 9.63 27.80 13.95
CA VAL A 379 9.46 29.26 14.10
C VAL A 379 9.15 29.89 12.75
N PHE A 380 8.26 30.87 12.73
CA PHE A 380 7.79 31.57 11.54
C PHE A 380 8.30 33.02 11.52
N GLU A 381 8.80 33.47 10.39
CA GLU A 381 9.01 34.89 10.08
C GLU A 381 7.89 35.33 9.13
N ARG A 382 7.41 36.57 9.26
CA ARG A 382 6.25 37.10 8.52
C ARG A 382 6.53 38.44 7.84
N ASP A 383 5.76 38.75 6.80
CA ASP A 383 5.72 40.08 6.17
C ASP A 383 4.73 41.04 6.85
N GLY A 384 4.66 42.28 6.35
CA GLY A 384 3.72 43.30 6.84
C GLY A 384 2.23 43.01 6.58
N LEU A 385 1.92 41.96 5.80
CA LEU A 385 0.57 41.43 5.59
C LEU A 385 0.33 40.15 6.42
N LYS A 386 1.22 39.84 7.36
CA LYS A 386 1.23 38.65 8.21
C LYS A 386 1.36 37.31 7.45
N ARG A 387 1.79 37.29 6.17
CA ARG A 387 2.09 36.03 5.45
C ARG A 387 3.45 35.49 5.88
N ILE A 388 3.61 34.17 5.96
CA ILE A 388 4.88 33.52 6.34
C ILE A 388 5.90 33.72 5.22
N THR A 389 7.05 34.34 5.50
CA THR A 389 8.17 34.52 4.56
C THR A 389 9.28 33.50 4.76
N LYS A 390 9.37 32.90 5.95
CA LYS A 390 10.31 31.82 6.26
C LYS A 390 9.79 30.96 7.41
N ILE A 391 10.03 29.65 7.35
CA ILE A 391 9.92 28.75 8.51
C ILE A 391 11.32 28.23 8.87
N SER A 392 11.61 28.08 10.16
CA SER A 392 12.90 27.58 10.66
C SER A 392 12.69 26.48 11.69
N GLY A 393 13.33 25.33 11.50
CA GLY A 393 13.31 24.21 12.44
C GLY A 393 14.37 24.33 13.55
N PRO A 394 14.37 23.43 14.55
CA PRO A 394 15.23 23.52 15.72
C PRO A 394 16.73 23.36 15.41
N THR A 395 17.08 22.81 14.25
CA THR A 395 18.46 22.64 13.76
C THR A 395 18.95 23.81 12.90
N GLY A 396 18.11 24.83 12.67
CA GLY A 396 18.43 25.97 11.80
C GLY A 396 18.19 25.73 10.31
N ARG A 397 17.79 24.52 9.90
CA ARG A 397 17.18 24.28 8.56
C ARG A 397 15.97 25.21 8.38
N SER A 398 15.82 25.78 7.19
CA SER A 398 14.71 26.69 6.88
C SER A 398 14.21 26.59 5.45
N VAL A 399 12.91 26.80 5.25
CA VAL A 399 12.28 26.99 3.94
C VAL A 399 11.81 28.44 3.84
N THR A 400 12.00 29.08 2.69
CA THR A 400 11.58 30.48 2.46
C THR A 400 10.51 30.59 1.38
N TYR A 401 9.71 31.65 1.47
CA TYR A 401 8.50 31.86 0.68
C TYR A 401 8.54 33.27 0.11
N ARG A 402 8.30 33.40 -1.19
CA ARG A 402 8.27 34.66 -1.92
C ARG A 402 6.88 34.87 -2.51
N TYR A 403 6.44 36.12 -2.44
CA TYR A 403 5.15 36.57 -2.94
C TYR A 403 5.32 37.54 -4.10
N ASP A 404 4.29 37.67 -4.93
CA ASP A 404 4.17 38.75 -5.91
C ASP A 404 3.38 39.95 -5.39
N ASP A 405 3.21 40.96 -6.26
CA ASP A 405 2.47 42.19 -5.98
C ASP A 405 0.93 41.99 -5.94
N ALA A 406 0.41 40.88 -6.48
CA ALA A 406 -1.02 40.55 -6.45
C ALA A 406 -1.42 39.93 -5.11
N GLY A 407 -0.51 39.17 -4.49
CA GLY A 407 -0.68 38.56 -3.18
C GLY A 407 -0.33 37.07 -3.15
N ASP A 408 -0.06 36.47 -4.30
CA ASP A 408 0.10 35.04 -4.51
C ASP A 408 1.49 34.53 -4.12
N LEU A 409 1.58 33.25 -3.75
CA LEU A 409 2.84 32.56 -3.44
C LEU A 409 3.61 32.26 -4.73
N ALA A 410 4.43 33.20 -5.18
CA ALA A 410 5.19 33.09 -6.42
C ALA A 410 6.28 32.00 -6.40
N SER A 411 6.97 31.80 -5.26
CA SER A 411 7.94 30.71 -5.13
C SER A 411 8.21 30.25 -3.69
N VAL A 412 8.71 29.03 -3.58
CA VAL A 412 9.17 28.40 -2.33
C VAL A 412 10.57 27.85 -2.56
N THR A 413 11.51 28.26 -1.71
CA THR A 413 12.89 27.75 -1.71
C THR A 413 13.07 26.80 -0.54
N ASP A 414 13.39 25.55 -0.83
CA ASP A 414 13.47 24.47 0.15
C ASP A 414 14.73 24.50 1.04
N ILE A 415 14.84 23.50 1.93
CA ILE A 415 15.93 23.37 2.89
C ILE A 415 17.33 23.22 2.26
N GLY A 416 17.43 22.86 0.97
CA GLY A 416 18.69 22.79 0.24
C GLY A 416 18.93 23.96 -0.71
N GLY A 417 18.05 24.97 -0.72
CA GLY A 417 18.16 26.14 -1.57
C GLY A 417 17.63 25.94 -2.98
N HIS A 418 16.76 24.97 -3.21
CA HIS A 418 16.15 24.72 -4.53
C HIS A 418 14.76 25.38 -4.60
N GLU A 419 14.51 26.16 -5.65
CA GLU A 419 13.30 26.98 -5.80
C GLU A 419 12.25 26.28 -6.67
N THR A 420 11.06 26.05 -6.11
CA THR A 420 9.85 25.68 -6.85
C THR A 420 9.02 26.94 -7.07
N THR A 421 8.59 27.21 -8.31
CA THR A 421 7.79 28.40 -8.64
C THR A 421 6.36 28.03 -9.01
N TYR A 422 5.45 28.97 -8.76
CA TYR A 422 4.01 28.81 -8.95
C TYR A 422 3.49 30.03 -9.72
N GLY A 423 2.60 29.83 -10.68
CA GLY A 423 2.02 30.90 -11.49
C GLY A 423 0.50 30.85 -11.50
N TYR A 424 -0.13 32.02 -11.44
CA TYR A 424 -1.57 32.18 -11.20
C TYR A 424 -2.25 32.93 -12.36
N ASP A 425 -3.58 32.91 -12.40
CA ASP A 425 -4.34 33.88 -13.19
C ASP A 425 -4.64 35.15 -12.39
N GLY A 426 -5.28 36.14 -13.03
CA GLY A 426 -5.67 37.41 -12.39
C GLY A 426 -6.79 37.29 -11.35
N THR A 427 -7.12 36.08 -10.89
CA THR A 427 -8.13 35.78 -9.87
C THR A 427 -7.66 34.73 -8.86
N HIS A 428 -6.34 34.53 -8.74
CA HIS A 428 -5.65 33.64 -7.79
C HIS A 428 -5.85 32.12 -8.02
N TYR A 429 -6.30 31.70 -9.20
CA TYR A 429 -6.25 30.28 -9.59
C TYR A 429 -4.82 29.86 -9.94
N LEU A 430 -4.27 28.85 -9.27
CA LEU A 430 -2.94 28.26 -9.51
C LEU A 430 -2.84 27.56 -10.89
N THR A 431 -2.46 28.30 -11.93
CA THR A 431 -2.39 27.79 -13.31
C THR A 431 -1.19 26.88 -13.60
N ASN A 432 -0.05 27.02 -12.92
CA ASN A 432 1.12 26.17 -13.18
C ASN A 432 2.09 26.06 -12.00
N ILE A 433 2.83 24.96 -11.97
CA ILE A 433 3.88 24.66 -10.99
C ILE A 433 5.13 24.23 -11.75
N THR A 434 6.25 24.91 -11.49
CA THR A 434 7.55 24.62 -12.08
C THR A 434 8.50 24.13 -10.99
N ASP A 435 9.04 22.91 -11.16
CA ASP A 435 9.99 22.33 -10.22
C ASP A 435 11.40 22.95 -10.31
N PRO A 436 12.33 22.64 -9.39
CA PRO A 436 13.68 23.21 -9.41
C PRO A 436 14.57 22.79 -10.60
N ARG A 437 14.08 21.94 -11.50
CA ARG A 437 14.74 21.61 -12.78
C ARG A 437 14.27 22.55 -13.91
N GLY A 438 13.32 23.45 -13.64
CA GLY A 438 12.63 24.27 -14.63
C GLY A 438 11.50 23.52 -15.36
N VAL A 439 11.05 22.37 -14.85
CA VAL A 439 10.02 21.55 -15.50
C VAL A 439 8.64 21.94 -14.96
N GLN A 440 7.73 22.36 -15.86
CA GLN A 440 6.32 22.55 -15.53
C GLN A 440 5.65 21.20 -15.29
N VAL A 441 5.71 20.70 -14.05
CA VAL A 441 5.20 19.38 -13.65
C VAL A 441 3.67 19.28 -13.74
N ALA A 442 2.97 20.40 -13.57
CA ALA A 442 1.54 20.55 -13.82
C ALA A 442 1.22 21.94 -14.36
N ARG A 443 0.37 22.01 -15.39
CA ARG A 443 -0.35 23.22 -15.81
C ARG A 443 -1.85 22.97 -15.72
N ASN A 444 -2.48 23.59 -14.74
CA ASN A 444 -3.93 23.60 -14.57
C ASN A 444 -4.52 24.61 -15.56
N GLU A 445 -5.26 24.12 -16.55
CA GLU A 445 -6.07 24.97 -17.41
C GLU A 445 -7.50 24.93 -16.91
N TYR A 446 -8.12 26.10 -16.73
CA TYR A 446 -9.46 26.17 -16.19
C TYR A 446 -10.32 27.42 -16.65
N ASP A 447 -11.68 27.32 -16.68
CA ASP A 447 -12.72 28.16 -17.36
C ASP A 447 -13.17 29.49 -16.69
N GLU A 448 -14.31 30.04 -17.13
CA GLU A 448 -15.00 31.25 -16.64
C GLU A 448 -15.68 31.14 -15.25
N ALA A 449 -15.94 29.93 -14.72
CA ALA A 449 -16.78 29.68 -13.53
C ALA A 449 -16.09 29.07 -12.31
N GLY A 450 -15.05 28.22 -12.46
CA GLY A 450 -14.16 27.89 -11.33
C GLY A 450 -13.73 26.44 -11.00
N ARG A 451 -14.10 25.42 -11.80
CA ARG A 451 -13.85 23.95 -11.55
C ARG A 451 -12.42 23.49 -12.01
N LEU A 452 -12.14 22.46 -12.84
CA LEU A 452 -10.79 22.20 -13.46
C LEU A 452 -10.77 21.63 -14.94
N ILE A 453 -10.51 22.40 -16.03
CA ILE A 453 -10.78 21.87 -17.42
C ILE A 453 -9.76 20.81 -17.87
N ALA A 454 -8.52 20.94 -17.42
CA ALA A 454 -7.44 19.98 -17.69
C ALA A 454 -6.28 20.19 -16.73
N VAL A 455 -5.51 19.13 -16.49
CA VAL A 455 -4.12 19.25 -16.10
C VAL A 455 -3.25 18.79 -17.26
N VAL A 456 -2.45 19.72 -17.77
CA VAL A 456 -1.49 19.48 -18.84
C VAL A 456 -0.13 19.22 -18.23
N ASP A 457 0.52 18.16 -18.69
CA ASP A 457 1.82 17.74 -18.18
C ASP A 457 3.00 18.45 -18.88
N ALA A 458 4.22 18.20 -18.39
CA ALA A 458 5.46 18.78 -18.90
C ALA A 458 5.75 18.53 -20.40
N SER A 459 5.06 17.56 -21.03
CA SER A 459 5.16 17.27 -22.47
C SER A 459 3.99 17.85 -23.28
N GLY A 460 3.12 18.64 -22.65
CA GLY A 460 1.93 19.21 -23.28
C GLY A 460 0.75 18.23 -23.40
N ARG A 461 0.83 17.04 -22.80
CA ARG A 461 -0.21 16.00 -22.88
C ARG A 461 -1.29 16.30 -21.84
N ARG A 462 -2.55 16.14 -22.23
CA ARG A 462 -3.70 16.72 -21.52
C ARG A 462 -4.56 15.63 -20.85
N LEU A 463 -4.46 15.53 -19.53
CA LEU A 463 -5.48 14.85 -18.73
C LEU A 463 -6.70 15.79 -18.71
N SER A 464 -7.74 15.39 -19.44
CA SER A 464 -8.78 16.27 -19.98
C SER A 464 -10.14 15.92 -19.42
N TYR A 465 -10.98 16.91 -19.10
CA TYR A 465 -12.24 16.58 -18.43
C TYR A 465 -13.31 17.73 -18.51
N ALA A 466 -14.61 17.44 -18.76
CA ALA A 466 -15.68 18.45 -19.02
C ALA A 466 -17.04 18.24 -18.26
N HIS A 467 -17.37 19.03 -17.22
CA HIS A 467 -18.51 18.81 -16.30
C HIS A 467 -19.93 18.91 -16.88
N ASP A 468 -20.82 18.14 -16.25
CA ASP A 468 -22.28 18.15 -16.38
C ASP A 468 -22.84 18.12 -14.95
N LEU A 469 -23.35 19.26 -14.47
CA LEU A 469 -23.84 19.43 -13.10
C LEU A 469 -25.28 18.92 -12.95
N ASP A 470 -26.12 19.18 -13.94
CA ASP A 470 -27.55 18.86 -13.94
C ASP A 470 -27.77 17.33 -13.90
N ALA A 471 -26.97 16.57 -14.66
CA ALA A 471 -26.97 15.11 -14.59
C ALA A 471 -26.08 14.54 -13.46
N ARG A 472 -25.31 15.41 -12.77
CA ARG A 472 -24.31 15.08 -11.74
C ARG A 472 -23.26 14.06 -12.22
N ARG A 473 -22.57 14.37 -13.32
CA ARG A 473 -21.65 13.45 -14.02
C ARG A 473 -20.24 13.96 -14.19
N THR A 474 -19.29 13.14 -13.76
CA THR A 474 -17.87 13.27 -14.08
C THR A 474 -17.39 12.25 -15.12
N VAL A 475 -16.37 12.59 -15.88
CA VAL A 475 -15.80 11.84 -17.03
C VAL A 475 -14.36 12.33 -17.13
N VAL A 476 -13.43 11.49 -16.66
CA VAL A 476 -11.99 11.73 -16.74
C VAL A 476 -11.51 11.16 -18.07
N THR A 477 -10.88 11.97 -18.91
CA THR A 477 -10.25 11.51 -20.16
C THR A 477 -8.73 11.54 -19.99
N ASP A 478 -8.08 10.38 -20.01
CA ASP A 478 -6.62 10.27 -19.83
C ASP A 478 -5.83 10.85 -21.02
N ARG A 479 -4.50 10.89 -20.91
CA ARG A 479 -3.61 11.44 -21.95
C ARG A 479 -3.50 10.54 -23.19
N LEU A 480 -4.13 9.36 -23.20
CA LEU A 480 -4.28 8.46 -24.35
C LEU A 480 -5.67 8.59 -25.01
N GLY A 481 -6.64 9.19 -24.33
CA GLY A 481 -8.02 9.39 -24.79
C GLY A 481 -9.06 8.44 -24.15
N ASN A 482 -8.67 7.60 -23.18
CA ASN A 482 -9.56 6.67 -22.49
C ASN A 482 -10.44 7.41 -21.48
N THR A 483 -11.72 7.03 -21.36
CA THR A 483 -12.72 7.78 -20.56
C THR A 483 -13.27 6.98 -19.38
N THR A 484 -13.15 7.51 -18.16
CA THR A 484 -13.77 6.97 -16.93
C THR A 484 -14.93 7.84 -16.48
N LEU A 485 -16.17 7.34 -16.53
CA LEU A 485 -17.41 8.04 -16.15
C LEU A 485 -17.76 7.81 -14.68
N HIS A 486 -17.90 8.87 -13.90
CA HIS A 486 -18.39 8.87 -12.52
C HIS A 486 -19.78 9.54 -12.46
N VAL A 487 -20.68 9.04 -11.61
CA VAL A 487 -22.04 9.58 -11.42
C VAL A 487 -22.31 9.74 -9.93
N TYR A 488 -22.91 10.86 -9.51
CA TYR A 488 -23.11 11.19 -8.10
C TYR A 488 -24.57 11.39 -7.69
N ASP A 489 -24.86 11.18 -6.41
CA ASP A 489 -26.11 11.63 -5.79
C ASP A 489 -26.10 13.14 -5.48
N GLU A 490 -27.19 13.63 -4.90
CA GLU A 490 -27.37 15.06 -4.56
C GLU A 490 -26.40 15.55 -3.47
N ARG A 491 -25.78 14.64 -2.71
CA ARG A 491 -24.78 14.93 -1.69
C ARG A 491 -23.35 14.73 -2.20
N GLY A 492 -23.15 14.33 -3.45
CA GLY A 492 -21.86 14.05 -4.05
C GLY A 492 -21.31 12.64 -3.81
N ASN A 493 -22.12 11.73 -3.24
CA ASN A 493 -21.69 10.34 -3.08
C ASN A 493 -21.67 9.66 -4.45
N GLU A 494 -20.57 8.96 -4.76
CA GLU A 494 -20.36 8.27 -6.05
C GLU A 494 -21.28 7.04 -6.19
N LEU A 495 -22.38 7.19 -6.94
CA LEU A 495 -23.35 6.13 -7.23
C LEU A 495 -22.79 5.08 -8.21
N SER A 496 -21.93 5.48 -9.14
CA SER A 496 -21.28 4.55 -10.06
C SER A 496 -20.01 5.12 -10.69
N VAL A 497 -19.04 4.24 -10.92
CA VAL A 497 -17.88 4.47 -11.80
C VAL A 497 -17.91 3.45 -12.95
N THR A 498 -17.69 3.93 -14.17
CA THR A 498 -17.54 3.12 -15.39
C THR A 498 -16.13 3.37 -15.94
N ASP A 499 -15.32 2.32 -16.07
CA ASP A 499 -13.92 2.42 -16.48
C ASP A 499 -13.73 2.60 -18.00
N GLY A 500 -12.48 2.80 -18.45
CA GLY A 500 -12.11 2.97 -19.86
C GLY A 500 -12.37 1.74 -20.76
N ASN A 501 -12.64 0.56 -20.18
CA ASN A 501 -13.10 -0.64 -20.89
C ASN A 501 -14.64 -0.75 -20.94
N GLY A 502 -15.36 0.09 -20.19
CA GLY A 502 -16.83 0.07 -20.07
C GLY A 502 -17.37 -0.73 -18.88
N HIS A 503 -16.52 -1.22 -17.97
CA HIS A 503 -16.94 -1.98 -16.79
C HIS A 503 -17.48 -1.03 -15.71
N THR A 504 -18.69 -1.29 -15.21
CA THR A 504 -19.36 -0.41 -14.24
C THR A 504 -19.43 -1.02 -12.84
N THR A 505 -18.86 -0.32 -11.85
CA THR A 505 -19.08 -0.59 -10.42
C THR A 505 -20.09 0.41 -9.88
N THR A 506 -21.01 -0.01 -9.03
CA THR A 506 -22.05 0.84 -8.42
C THR A 506 -22.04 0.80 -6.90
N HIS A 507 -22.59 1.82 -6.25
CA HIS A 507 -22.65 1.93 -4.81
C HIS A 507 -24.02 2.43 -4.33
N THR A 508 -24.38 2.10 -3.09
CA THR A 508 -25.50 2.72 -2.37
C THR A 508 -25.00 3.29 -1.04
N TYR A 509 -25.76 4.21 -0.45
CA TYR A 509 -25.37 4.99 0.72
C TYR A 509 -26.51 5.04 1.74
N ASP A 510 -26.15 5.17 3.02
CA ASP A 510 -27.11 5.38 4.11
C ASP A 510 -27.47 6.88 4.27
N GLU A 511 -28.40 7.18 5.19
CA GLU A 511 -28.87 8.55 5.48
C GLU A 511 -27.74 9.52 5.90
N ASN A 512 -26.58 9.00 6.32
CA ASN A 512 -25.41 9.78 6.70
C ASN A 512 -24.36 9.91 5.58
N GLY A 513 -24.65 9.39 4.37
CA GLY A 513 -23.70 9.39 3.25
C GLY A 513 -22.61 8.32 3.38
N ARG A 514 -22.81 7.28 4.21
CA ARG A 514 -21.83 6.19 4.38
C ARG A 514 -22.19 5.04 3.44
N ARG A 515 -21.20 4.47 2.74
CA ARG A 515 -21.39 3.48 1.66
C ARG A 515 -22.02 2.18 2.20
N ALA A 516 -23.33 2.00 1.97
CA ALA A 516 -24.09 0.84 2.43
C ALA A 516 -23.84 -0.41 1.57
N THR A 517 -23.63 -0.26 0.26
CA THR A 517 -23.20 -1.36 -0.62
C THR A 517 -22.20 -0.94 -1.69
N THR A 518 -21.50 -1.94 -2.22
CA THR A 518 -20.77 -1.91 -3.49
C THR A 518 -21.26 -3.08 -4.34
N THR A 519 -21.57 -2.86 -5.61
CA THR A 519 -21.79 -3.91 -6.62
C THR A 519 -20.69 -3.80 -7.65
N ASP A 520 -19.86 -4.83 -7.81
CA ASP A 520 -18.82 -4.82 -8.84
C ASP A 520 -19.38 -5.09 -10.25
N ALA A 521 -18.54 -4.92 -11.27
CA ALA A 521 -18.94 -5.07 -12.67
C ALA A 521 -19.26 -6.51 -13.12
N LEU A 522 -19.15 -7.51 -12.23
CA LEU A 522 -19.68 -8.86 -12.44
C LEU A 522 -20.98 -9.11 -11.64
N GLY A 523 -21.51 -8.08 -10.97
CA GLY A 523 -22.75 -8.13 -10.20
C GLY A 523 -22.61 -8.62 -8.75
N ASN A 524 -21.39 -8.82 -8.26
CA ASN A 524 -21.19 -9.31 -6.89
C ASN A 524 -21.35 -8.16 -5.88
N VAL A 525 -22.19 -8.35 -4.87
CA VAL A 525 -22.51 -7.32 -3.88
C VAL A 525 -21.72 -7.50 -2.59
N THR A 526 -21.04 -6.45 -2.14
CA THR A 526 -20.53 -6.30 -0.78
C THR A 526 -21.40 -5.29 -0.03
N GLN A 527 -21.79 -5.63 1.20
CA GLN A 527 -22.63 -4.80 2.08
C GLN A 527 -21.80 -4.33 3.29
N TYR A 528 -22.13 -3.16 3.81
CA TYR A 528 -21.47 -2.56 4.97
C TYR A 528 -22.52 -2.09 5.99
N SER A 529 -22.20 -2.16 7.27
CA SER A 529 -23.02 -1.58 8.34
C SER A 529 -22.17 -0.75 9.29
N TYR A 530 -22.75 0.35 9.78
CA TYR A 530 -22.04 1.34 10.60
C TYR A 530 -22.72 1.55 11.95
N SER A 531 -21.93 1.92 12.95
CA SER A 531 -22.44 2.46 14.21
C SER A 531 -23.08 3.83 13.97
N ALA A 532 -23.86 4.33 14.95
CA ALA A 532 -24.46 5.67 14.86
C ALA A 532 -23.40 6.75 14.55
N ASP A 533 -22.25 6.64 15.20
CA ASP A 533 -21.05 7.47 15.09
C ASP A 533 -20.05 7.00 14.00
N GLY A 534 -20.51 6.25 13.00
CA GLY A 534 -19.83 6.09 11.70
C GLY A 534 -18.72 5.04 11.58
N ARG A 535 -18.47 4.20 12.61
CA ARG A 535 -17.48 3.11 12.53
C ARG A 535 -18.07 1.87 11.85
N LEU A 536 -17.27 1.21 11.02
CA LEU A 536 -17.66 -0.01 10.29
C LEU A 536 -17.85 -1.17 11.26
N LEU A 537 -19.10 -1.50 11.60
CA LEU A 537 -19.47 -2.62 12.48
C LEU A 537 -19.42 -3.96 11.76
N SER A 538 -19.79 -4.01 10.48
CA SER A 538 -19.54 -5.20 9.66
C SER A 538 -19.42 -4.92 8.17
N MET A 539 -18.66 -5.77 7.49
CA MET A 539 -18.64 -5.98 6.05
C MET A 539 -19.16 -7.39 5.76
N THR A 540 -20.08 -7.54 4.81
CA THR A 540 -20.57 -8.84 4.32
C THR A 540 -20.29 -8.94 2.83
N ASN A 541 -19.51 -9.94 2.40
CA ASN A 541 -19.17 -10.11 0.99
C ASN A 541 -20.23 -10.93 0.21
N ALA A 542 -20.01 -11.11 -1.09
CA ALA A 542 -20.97 -11.76 -2.00
C ALA A 542 -21.18 -13.28 -1.78
N LEU A 543 -20.42 -13.92 -0.87
CA LEU A 543 -20.71 -15.28 -0.38
C LEU A 543 -21.42 -15.28 0.98
N GLY A 544 -21.82 -14.10 1.50
CA GLY A 544 -22.39 -13.94 2.83
C GLY A 544 -21.36 -14.04 3.97
N LEU A 545 -20.07 -14.18 3.65
CA LEU A 545 -19.01 -14.25 4.65
C LEU A 545 -18.75 -12.84 5.20
N LYS A 546 -18.59 -12.75 6.53
CA LYS A 546 -18.52 -11.48 7.24
C LYS A 546 -17.18 -11.18 7.88
N VAL A 547 -16.84 -9.89 7.96
CA VAL A 547 -15.91 -9.35 8.95
C VAL A 547 -16.72 -8.42 9.86
N GLU A 548 -16.67 -8.61 11.17
CA GLU A 548 -17.46 -7.88 12.17
C GLU A 548 -16.53 -7.30 13.25
N ASN A 549 -16.69 -6.01 13.58
CA ASN A 549 -15.79 -5.27 14.48
C ASN A 549 -16.54 -4.78 15.73
N ALA A 550 -15.90 -4.92 16.90
CA ALA A 550 -16.32 -4.23 18.12
C ALA A 550 -15.36 -3.06 18.42
N TYR A 551 -15.86 -2.02 19.09
CA TYR A 551 -15.07 -0.85 19.47
C TYR A 551 -15.27 -0.49 20.95
N THR A 552 -14.29 0.16 21.55
CA THR A 552 -14.41 0.76 22.89
C THR A 552 -15.27 2.02 22.87
N SER A 553 -15.59 2.57 24.05
CA SER A 553 -16.22 3.90 24.16
C SER A 553 -15.33 5.06 23.69
N LYS A 554 -14.02 4.84 23.56
CA LYS A 554 -13.03 5.79 23.00
C LYS A 554 -12.74 5.57 21.51
N ASN A 555 -13.46 4.66 20.86
CA ASN A 555 -13.33 4.28 19.44
C ASN A 555 -12.16 3.34 19.10
N GLU A 556 -11.39 2.85 20.06
CA GLU A 556 -10.33 1.87 19.77
C GLU A 556 -10.95 0.53 19.34
N LEU A 557 -10.27 -0.20 18.45
CA LEU A 557 -10.77 -1.46 17.88
C LEU A 557 -10.65 -2.59 18.92
N LEU A 558 -11.76 -3.03 19.50
CA LEU A 558 -11.77 -3.97 20.64
C LEU A 558 -11.67 -5.44 20.19
N THR A 559 -12.43 -5.85 19.18
CA THR A 559 -12.31 -7.18 18.56
C THR A 559 -12.52 -7.11 17.06
N VAL A 560 -11.93 -8.08 16.35
CA VAL A 560 -12.26 -8.39 14.95
C VAL A 560 -12.69 -9.84 14.88
N HIS A 561 -13.90 -10.08 14.39
CA HIS A 561 -14.41 -11.40 14.03
C HIS A 561 -14.35 -11.55 12.51
N SER A 562 -13.58 -12.51 12.03
CA SER A 562 -13.49 -12.84 10.60
C SER A 562 -14.16 -14.19 10.36
N PHE A 563 -15.13 -14.20 9.45
CA PHE A 563 -15.85 -15.40 9.00
C PHE A 563 -16.41 -16.26 10.14
N GLY A 564 -16.99 -15.60 11.15
CA GLY A 564 -17.58 -16.22 12.34
C GLY A 564 -16.58 -16.57 13.47
N LEU A 565 -15.29 -16.35 13.28
CA LEU A 565 -14.23 -16.61 14.26
C LEU A 565 -13.68 -15.29 14.83
N LYS A 566 -13.55 -15.16 16.15
CA LYS A 566 -12.82 -14.01 16.74
C LYS A 566 -11.34 -14.15 16.40
N GLN A 567 -10.87 -13.38 15.43
CA GLN A 567 -9.49 -13.47 14.94
C GLN A 567 -8.50 -12.72 15.82
N ALA A 568 -8.95 -11.58 16.38
CA ALA A 568 -8.16 -10.73 17.27
C ALA A 568 -9.04 -10.08 18.34
N GLU A 569 -8.46 -9.90 19.52
CA GLU A 569 -8.93 -9.06 20.62
C GLU A 569 -7.79 -8.14 21.05
N PHE A 570 -8.10 -6.86 21.27
CA PHE A 570 -7.12 -5.85 21.62
C PHE A 570 -7.40 -5.29 23.01
N ALA A 571 -6.37 -4.84 23.73
CA ALA A 571 -6.54 -4.04 24.93
C ALA A 571 -5.67 -2.78 24.86
N TYR A 572 -6.16 -1.72 25.50
CA TYR A 572 -5.58 -0.39 25.50
C TYR A 572 -5.41 0.11 26.94
N ASP A 573 -4.51 1.07 27.16
CA ASP A 573 -4.43 1.82 28.42
C ASP A 573 -5.35 3.05 28.42
N ASP A 574 -5.34 3.82 29.52
CA ASP A 574 -6.13 5.05 29.62
C ASP A 574 -5.68 6.16 28.64
N ALA A 575 -4.49 6.05 28.03
CA ALA A 575 -4.00 6.92 26.99
C ALA A 575 -4.27 6.38 25.56
N GLY A 576 -5.05 5.29 25.42
CA GLY A 576 -5.39 4.70 24.12
C GLY A 576 -4.24 3.96 23.44
N GLN A 577 -3.17 3.63 24.18
CA GLN A 577 -2.02 2.89 23.67
C GLN A 577 -2.30 1.39 23.77
N MET A 578 -2.08 0.64 22.68
CA MET A 578 -2.41 -0.78 22.59
C MET A 578 -1.47 -1.63 23.45
N THR A 579 -1.87 -1.96 24.68
CA THR A 579 -1.08 -2.76 25.63
C THR A 579 -1.10 -4.26 25.33
N ARG A 580 -2.11 -4.76 24.61
CA ARG A 580 -2.28 -6.20 24.33
C ARG A 580 -2.92 -6.49 22.98
N VAL A 581 -2.46 -7.56 22.34
CA VAL A 581 -3.20 -8.28 21.29
C VAL A 581 -3.30 -9.75 21.70
N THR A 582 -4.50 -10.32 21.57
CA THR A 582 -4.77 -11.75 21.74
C THR A 582 -5.29 -12.31 20.42
N ASP A 583 -4.71 -13.41 19.93
CA ASP A 583 -5.11 -14.05 18.67
C ASP A 583 -6.27 -15.05 18.83
N ALA A 584 -6.63 -15.73 17.73
CA ALA A 584 -7.75 -16.67 17.67
C ALA A 584 -7.51 -17.99 18.44
N LEU A 585 -6.26 -18.32 18.75
CA LEU A 585 -5.88 -19.42 19.63
C LEU A 585 -5.74 -18.98 21.10
N GLY A 586 -5.82 -17.68 21.38
CA GLY A 586 -5.61 -17.12 22.71
C GLY A 586 -4.15 -16.80 23.03
N ASN A 587 -3.24 -16.86 22.07
CA ASN A 587 -1.86 -16.44 22.30
C ASN A 587 -1.82 -14.92 22.48
N VAL A 588 -1.06 -14.46 23.46
CA VAL A 588 -0.98 -13.05 23.84
C VAL A 588 0.34 -12.45 23.39
N LYS A 589 0.28 -11.26 22.81
CA LYS A 589 1.39 -10.31 22.66
C LYS A 589 1.11 -9.08 23.53
N GLN A 590 2.10 -8.63 24.28
CA GLN A 590 2.00 -7.46 25.15
C GLN A 590 2.99 -6.38 24.73
N TYR A 591 2.62 -5.14 24.99
CA TYR A 591 3.37 -3.94 24.64
C TYR A 591 3.48 -3.08 25.91
N GLU A 592 4.70 -2.85 26.38
CA GLU A 592 4.97 -1.92 27.48
C GLU A 592 5.43 -0.58 26.92
N TYR A 593 5.02 0.52 27.55
CA TYR A 593 5.38 1.88 27.13
C TYR A 593 6.11 2.65 28.24
N LEU A 594 6.92 3.63 27.84
CA LEU A 594 7.51 4.67 28.69
C LEU A 594 6.59 5.91 28.72
N GLY A 595 6.86 6.85 29.63
CA GLY A 595 6.23 8.18 29.60
C GLY A 595 6.39 8.88 28.25
N GLY A 596 5.30 9.46 27.74
CA GLY A 596 5.17 9.96 26.37
C GLY A 596 4.78 8.89 25.33
N GLY A 597 4.53 7.64 25.74
CA GLY A 597 4.06 6.57 24.85
C GLY A 597 5.12 5.97 23.91
N ARG A 598 6.41 6.08 24.28
CA ARG A 598 7.51 5.41 23.57
C ARG A 598 7.57 3.94 23.97
N LEU A 599 7.59 3.03 22.99
CA LEU A 599 7.51 1.58 23.22
C LEU A 599 8.75 1.05 23.97
N ARG A 600 8.57 0.57 25.20
CA ARG A 600 9.64 0.04 26.06
C ARG A 600 9.99 -1.40 25.67
N SER A 601 8.99 -2.26 25.52
CA SER A 601 9.18 -3.68 25.22
C SER A 601 8.01 -4.28 24.46
N ILE A 602 8.29 -5.38 23.76
CA ILE A 602 7.30 -6.29 23.19
C ILE A 602 7.60 -7.68 23.76
N THR A 603 6.59 -8.32 24.33
CA THR A 603 6.64 -9.71 24.82
C THR A 603 5.55 -10.55 24.18
N ASP A 604 5.73 -11.86 24.15
CA ASP A 604 4.71 -12.83 23.79
C ASP A 604 4.77 -14.08 24.67
N ALA A 605 3.87 -15.02 24.43
CA ALA A 605 3.77 -16.28 25.19
C ALA A 605 5.02 -17.18 25.12
N ILE A 606 6.00 -16.89 24.25
CA ILE A 606 7.30 -17.59 24.18
C ILE A 606 8.40 -16.79 24.92
N GLY A 607 8.28 -15.47 24.98
CA GLY A 607 9.13 -14.61 25.80
C GLY A 607 9.24 -13.17 25.28
N THR A 608 10.26 -12.45 25.72
CA THR A 608 10.60 -11.12 25.15
C THR A 608 10.91 -11.26 23.66
N VAL A 609 10.35 -10.34 22.86
CA VAL A 609 10.61 -10.23 21.42
C VAL A 609 11.61 -9.11 21.13
N MET A 610 11.39 -7.95 21.77
CA MET A 610 12.24 -6.76 21.62
C MET A 610 12.15 -5.85 22.86
N GLN A 611 13.22 -5.14 23.17
CA GLN A 611 13.30 -4.03 24.12
C GLN A 611 13.99 -2.84 23.46
N PHE A 612 13.60 -1.62 23.86
CA PHE A 612 14.11 -0.38 23.27
C PHE A 612 14.68 0.54 24.36
N THR A 613 15.73 1.28 24.02
CA THR A 613 16.17 2.46 24.79
C THR A 613 16.21 3.68 23.89
N TYR A 614 16.09 4.87 24.49
CA TYR A 614 15.90 6.13 23.78
C TYR A 614 16.84 7.22 24.29
N ASP A 615 17.19 8.17 23.42
CA ASP A 615 17.84 9.42 23.84
C ASP A 615 16.81 10.44 24.37
N GLY A 616 17.30 11.61 24.79
CA GLY A 616 16.45 12.71 25.24
C GLY A 616 15.57 13.32 24.14
N GLY A 617 15.93 13.16 22.86
CA GLY A 617 15.17 13.64 21.71
C GLY A 617 14.07 12.67 21.23
N GLY A 618 14.10 11.42 21.68
CA GLY A 618 13.17 10.36 21.32
C GLY A 618 13.70 9.35 20.28
N ASN A 619 14.96 9.44 19.85
CA ASN A 619 15.56 8.49 18.91
C ASN A 619 15.95 7.18 19.61
N VAL A 620 15.95 6.05 18.90
CA VAL A 620 16.22 4.71 19.47
C VAL A 620 17.73 4.49 19.65
N LEU A 621 18.27 4.70 20.85
CA LEU A 621 19.68 4.44 21.15
C LEU A 621 20.06 2.97 21.07
N SER A 622 19.15 2.06 21.46
CA SER A 622 19.40 0.62 21.32
C SER A 622 18.13 -0.20 21.13
N THR A 623 18.27 -1.31 20.43
CA THR A 623 17.29 -2.40 20.38
C THR A 623 17.93 -3.68 20.89
N THR A 624 17.38 -4.30 21.94
CA THR A 624 17.81 -5.61 22.44
C THR A 624 16.74 -6.65 22.13
N ASN A 625 17.09 -7.70 21.42
CA ASN A 625 16.14 -8.69 20.91
C ASN A 625 15.89 -9.85 21.89
N GLY A 626 14.96 -10.75 21.54
CA GLY A 626 14.59 -11.92 22.36
C GLY A 626 15.67 -12.96 22.69
N ALA A 627 16.88 -12.86 22.12
CA ALA A 627 18.04 -13.66 22.54
C ALA A 627 19.10 -12.83 23.31
N GLY A 628 18.78 -11.58 23.67
CA GLY A 628 19.69 -10.67 24.38
C GLY A 628 20.72 -9.98 23.47
N GLU A 629 20.56 -10.05 22.15
CA GLU A 629 21.49 -9.43 21.20
C GLU A 629 21.11 -7.96 21.00
N THR A 630 22.09 -7.06 21.09
CA THR A 630 21.87 -5.60 21.05
C THR A 630 22.44 -4.97 19.78
N ALA A 631 21.62 -4.17 19.12
CA ALA A 631 22.06 -3.13 18.19
C ALA A 631 22.01 -1.76 18.88
N THR A 632 23.01 -0.91 18.64
CA THR A 632 23.03 0.49 19.10
C THR A 632 23.15 1.46 17.93
N PHE A 633 22.65 2.69 18.12
CA PHE A 633 22.59 3.70 17.08
C PHE A 633 23.12 5.05 17.59
N THR A 634 23.59 5.89 16.66
CA THR A 634 23.94 7.29 16.92
C THR A 634 23.29 8.18 15.87
N TYR A 635 22.98 9.41 16.23
CA TYR A 635 22.16 10.31 15.41
C TYR A 635 22.82 11.69 15.24
N ASP A 636 22.46 12.40 14.19
CA ASP A 636 22.73 13.83 14.05
C ASP A 636 21.67 14.68 14.77
N ALA A 637 21.73 16.00 14.62
CA ALA A 637 20.80 16.93 15.27
C ALA A 637 19.37 16.88 14.71
N ASP A 638 19.19 16.36 13.49
CA ASP A 638 17.90 16.26 12.80
C ASP A 638 17.23 14.87 12.98
N GLY A 639 17.95 13.91 13.58
CA GLY A 639 17.48 12.55 13.82
C GLY A 639 17.89 11.53 12.75
N ASN A 640 18.78 11.87 11.83
CA ASN A 640 19.33 10.90 10.87
C ASN A 640 20.34 9.99 11.58
N ALA A 641 20.26 8.67 11.35
CA ALA A 641 21.13 7.70 12.01
C ALA A 641 22.55 7.75 11.41
N LEU A 642 23.51 8.38 12.10
CA LEU A 642 24.92 8.45 11.69
C LEU A 642 25.64 7.10 11.76
N SER A 643 25.21 6.19 12.65
CA SER A 643 25.77 4.84 12.72
C SER A 643 24.79 3.81 13.24
N LYS A 644 25.09 2.55 12.90
CA LYS A 644 24.47 1.35 13.45
C LYS A 644 25.59 0.41 13.88
N THR A 645 25.61 0.03 15.15
CA THR A 645 26.64 -0.81 15.74
C THR A 645 26.05 -2.11 16.29
N LEU A 646 26.68 -3.23 15.97
CA LEU A 646 26.36 -4.56 16.47
C LEU A 646 27.55 -5.13 17.24
N THR A 647 27.28 -5.95 18.26
CA THR A 647 28.32 -6.75 18.92
C THR A 647 28.26 -8.18 18.41
N ARG A 648 29.33 -8.68 17.79
CA ARG A 648 29.49 -10.08 17.37
C ARG A 648 30.44 -10.82 18.30
N THR A 649 29.96 -11.83 19.03
CA THR A 649 30.83 -12.79 19.72
C THR A 649 31.52 -13.72 18.71
N GLY A 650 32.85 -13.75 18.71
CA GLY A 650 33.66 -14.69 17.91
C GLY A 650 33.75 -16.09 18.54
N GLU A 651 34.23 -17.09 17.78
CA GLU A 651 34.35 -18.48 18.26
C GLU A 651 35.24 -18.64 19.53
N ASN A 652 36.14 -17.70 19.78
CA ASN A 652 37.00 -17.65 20.97
C ASN A 652 36.35 -16.95 22.18
N GLY A 653 35.07 -16.56 22.10
CA GLY A 653 34.36 -15.81 23.14
C GLY A 653 34.71 -14.31 23.18
N VAL A 654 35.60 -13.82 22.31
CA VAL A 654 35.93 -12.39 22.24
C VAL A 654 34.87 -11.67 21.41
N ASN A 655 34.29 -10.61 21.98
CA ASN A 655 33.35 -9.74 21.28
C ASN A 655 34.09 -8.79 20.32
N LYS A 656 33.58 -8.69 19.09
CA LYS A 656 34.00 -7.73 18.07
C LYS A 656 32.86 -6.79 17.73
N THR A 657 33.15 -5.50 17.71
CA THR A 657 32.22 -4.45 17.26
C THR A 657 32.16 -4.43 15.74
N LEU A 658 30.94 -4.42 15.17
CA LEU A 658 30.68 -4.22 13.75
C LEU A 658 29.86 -2.93 13.60
N THR A 659 30.44 -1.89 13.00
CA THR A 659 29.80 -0.57 12.86
C THR A 659 29.63 -0.23 11.38
N GLU A 660 28.38 -0.06 10.95
CA GLU A 660 28.04 0.65 9.71
C GLU A 660 27.94 2.15 10.04
N THR A 661 28.44 3.02 9.15
CA THR A 661 28.21 4.48 9.26
C THR A 661 27.59 5.05 8.00
N TYR A 662 26.85 6.14 8.16
CA TYR A 662 26.04 6.74 7.11
C TYR A 662 26.32 8.24 7.03
N GLN A 663 26.34 8.78 5.81
CA GLN A 663 26.39 10.22 5.53
C GLN A 663 25.15 10.61 4.74
N TYR A 664 24.72 11.86 4.90
CA TYR A 664 23.44 12.36 4.39
C TYR A 664 23.63 13.64 3.56
N ASP A 665 22.70 13.91 2.65
CA ASP A 665 22.53 15.24 2.08
C ASP A 665 21.63 16.14 2.96
N VAL A 666 21.34 17.34 2.47
CA VAL A 666 20.48 18.31 3.15
C VAL A 666 19.01 17.86 3.25
N TYR A 667 18.58 16.84 2.50
CA TYR A 667 17.23 16.27 2.50
C TYR A 667 17.10 14.95 3.29
N GLY A 668 18.20 14.45 3.88
CA GLY A 668 18.21 13.16 4.58
C GLY A 668 18.34 11.93 3.66
N ASN A 669 18.72 12.10 2.39
CA ASN A 669 19.11 10.97 1.54
C ASN A 669 20.50 10.45 1.95
N VAL A 670 20.67 9.14 2.05
CA VAL A 670 21.99 8.52 2.34
C VAL A 670 22.92 8.70 1.14
N THR A 671 23.89 9.61 1.24
CA THR A 671 24.92 9.89 0.22
C THR A 671 26.13 8.97 0.33
N LYS A 672 26.42 8.44 1.52
CA LYS A 672 27.47 7.40 1.72
C LYS A 672 27.01 6.38 2.74
N THR A 673 27.28 5.10 2.47
CA THR A 673 27.28 4.03 3.47
C THR A 673 28.68 3.45 3.55
N VAL A 674 29.25 3.35 4.75
CA VAL A 674 30.50 2.65 5.04
C VAL A 674 30.19 1.38 5.82
N TYR A 675 30.69 0.24 5.35
CA TYR A 675 30.51 -1.07 5.97
C TYR A 675 31.57 -1.34 7.05
N PRO A 676 31.37 -2.35 7.93
CA PRO A 676 32.28 -2.62 9.05
C PRO A 676 33.73 -2.99 8.67
N ASP A 677 34.01 -3.29 7.40
CA ASP A 677 35.36 -3.52 6.86
C ASP A 677 35.98 -2.31 6.14
N GLY A 678 35.35 -1.13 6.25
CA GLY A 678 35.82 0.13 5.67
C GLY A 678 35.52 0.34 4.18
N THR A 679 34.95 -0.65 3.49
CA THR A 679 34.42 -0.42 2.14
C THR A 679 33.12 0.38 2.16
N PHE A 680 32.75 0.97 1.03
CA PHE A 680 31.64 1.91 0.96
C PHE A 680 30.89 1.84 -0.37
N VAL A 681 29.68 2.43 -0.37
CA VAL A 681 28.97 2.88 -1.56
C VAL A 681 28.62 4.35 -1.37
N ASP A 682 29.03 5.17 -2.33
CA ASP A 682 28.55 6.55 -2.51
C ASP A 682 27.31 6.55 -3.40
N ALA A 683 26.40 7.49 -3.17
CA ALA A 683 25.18 7.69 -3.93
C ALA A 683 24.96 9.19 -4.22
N GLU A 684 24.62 9.49 -5.47
CA GLU A 684 24.38 10.84 -5.96
C GLU A 684 22.90 11.01 -6.31
N TYR A 685 22.34 12.20 -6.06
CA TYR A 685 20.92 12.52 -6.24
C TYR A 685 20.76 13.82 -7.05
N ASP A 686 19.64 13.97 -7.77
CA ASP A 686 19.24 15.23 -8.37
C ASP A 686 18.39 16.11 -7.43
N VAL A 687 18.10 17.32 -7.88
CA VAL A 687 17.35 18.36 -7.15
C VAL A 687 15.89 18.00 -6.83
N VAL A 688 15.38 16.84 -7.30
CA VAL A 688 14.05 16.31 -6.93
C VAL A 688 14.14 14.96 -6.21
N GLY A 689 15.35 14.51 -5.85
CA GLY A 689 15.60 13.28 -5.09
C GLY A 689 15.69 11.99 -5.94
N ASN A 690 15.81 12.07 -7.27
CA ASN A 690 16.13 10.89 -8.06
C ASN A 690 17.60 10.54 -7.90
N ARG A 691 17.94 9.30 -7.54
CA ARG A 691 19.34 8.88 -7.38
C ARG A 691 20.02 8.72 -8.74
N THR A 692 20.78 9.71 -9.19
CA THR A 692 21.46 9.79 -10.49
C THR A 692 22.67 8.87 -10.61
N ALA A 693 23.32 8.48 -9.52
CA ALA A 693 24.42 7.50 -9.57
C ALA A 693 24.64 6.72 -8.27
N MET A 694 25.42 5.64 -8.36
CA MET A 694 26.10 4.99 -7.24
C MET A 694 27.52 4.63 -7.64
N THR A 695 28.48 4.78 -6.72
CA THR A 695 29.89 4.41 -6.91
C THR A 695 30.35 3.51 -5.76
N ASP A 696 30.94 2.35 -6.06
CA ASP A 696 31.50 1.47 -5.02
C ASP A 696 32.94 1.86 -4.63
N SER A 697 33.47 1.24 -3.57
CA SER A 697 34.86 1.43 -3.13
C SER A 697 35.94 0.93 -4.09
N SER A 698 35.58 0.43 -5.28
CA SER A 698 36.49 0.18 -6.40
C SER A 698 36.35 1.22 -7.54
N GLY A 699 35.63 2.32 -7.28
CA GLY A 699 35.42 3.42 -8.24
C GLY A 699 34.40 3.09 -9.34
N ARG A 700 33.63 2.00 -9.22
CA ARG A 700 32.73 1.55 -10.28
C ARG A 700 31.40 2.27 -10.21
N ARG A 701 31.27 3.32 -11.02
CA ARG A 701 30.08 4.16 -11.09
C ARG A 701 29.00 3.56 -12.00
N THR A 702 27.77 3.48 -11.51
CA THR A 702 26.56 3.15 -12.27
C THR A 702 25.65 4.37 -12.26
N THR A 703 25.20 4.85 -13.42
CA THR A 703 24.29 6.00 -13.51
C THR A 703 22.85 5.57 -13.78
N PHE A 704 21.93 6.47 -13.43
CA PHE A 704 20.50 6.38 -13.64
C PHE A 704 20.04 7.70 -14.26
N GLU A 705 19.36 7.61 -15.39
CA GLU A 705 18.82 8.76 -16.11
C GLU A 705 17.32 8.63 -16.22
N TYR A 706 16.65 9.78 -16.14
CA TYR A 706 15.21 9.87 -15.95
C TYR A 706 14.60 10.85 -16.96
N ASP A 707 13.34 10.65 -17.32
CA ASP A 707 12.59 11.66 -18.07
C ASP A 707 12.09 12.81 -17.17
N VAL A 708 11.37 13.77 -17.76
CA VAL A 708 10.76 14.89 -17.04
C VAL A 708 9.76 14.44 -15.97
N PHE A 709 9.13 13.27 -16.15
CA PHE A 709 8.17 12.66 -15.23
C PHE A 709 8.81 11.77 -14.16
N ARG A 710 10.15 11.68 -14.14
CA ARG A 710 10.95 10.88 -13.21
C ARG A 710 10.87 9.36 -13.46
N ASN A 711 10.41 8.94 -14.64
CA ASN A 711 10.52 7.55 -15.08
C ASN A 711 11.99 7.24 -15.41
N LEU A 712 12.50 6.09 -14.98
CA LEU A 712 13.89 5.66 -15.25
C LEU A 712 14.02 5.26 -16.72
N THR A 713 14.67 6.06 -17.56
CA THR A 713 14.81 5.81 -19.01
C THR A 713 16.09 5.08 -19.39
N ARG A 714 17.18 5.26 -18.62
CA ARG A 714 18.44 4.53 -18.83
C ARG A 714 19.14 4.20 -17.52
N VAL A 715 19.72 3.00 -17.46
CA VAL A 715 20.79 2.66 -16.50
C VAL A 715 22.07 2.47 -17.30
N SER A 716 23.16 3.16 -16.94
CA SER A 716 24.47 2.95 -17.56
C SER A 716 25.44 2.36 -16.54
N TYR A 717 26.02 1.21 -16.84
CA TYR A 717 26.93 0.50 -15.93
C TYR A 717 28.38 0.91 -16.18
N PHE A 718 29.22 0.78 -15.15
CA PHE A 718 30.67 1.04 -15.21
C PHE A 718 31.41 0.28 -16.33
N ASP A 719 30.77 -0.75 -16.88
CA ASP A 719 31.31 -1.65 -17.89
C ASP A 719 30.91 -1.28 -19.33
N GLY A 720 30.16 -0.18 -19.50
CA GLY A 720 29.70 0.34 -20.80
C GLY A 720 28.41 -0.31 -21.34
N THR A 721 27.82 -1.29 -20.64
CA THR A 721 26.48 -1.79 -20.99
C THR A 721 25.38 -0.88 -20.42
N THR A 722 24.19 -0.95 -21.01
CA THR A 722 23.03 -0.13 -20.62
C THR A 722 21.74 -0.93 -20.57
N GLU A 723 20.84 -0.62 -19.64
CA GLU A 723 19.41 -0.94 -19.74
C GLU A 723 18.66 0.31 -20.22
N LEU A 724 17.62 0.14 -21.05
CA LEU A 724 16.79 1.24 -21.57
C LEU A 724 15.30 0.94 -21.34
N PHE A 725 14.52 1.99 -21.08
CA PHE A 725 13.08 1.89 -20.85
C PHE A 725 12.34 3.06 -21.49
N GLU A 726 11.20 2.78 -22.12
CA GLU A 726 10.32 3.74 -22.79
C GLU A 726 8.89 3.64 -22.25
N TYR A 727 8.20 4.77 -22.20
CA TYR A 727 6.94 4.95 -21.48
C TYR A 727 5.89 5.63 -22.36
N ASP A 728 4.61 5.31 -22.14
CA ASP A 728 3.48 5.94 -22.84
C ASP A 728 3.03 7.27 -22.20
N ALA A 729 1.87 7.77 -22.62
CA ALA A 729 1.32 9.03 -22.12
C ALA A 729 0.91 8.97 -20.63
N GLU A 730 0.61 7.77 -20.10
CA GLU A 730 0.26 7.54 -18.69
C GLU A 730 1.42 6.88 -17.91
N ASN A 731 2.65 7.06 -18.40
CA ASN A 731 3.89 6.60 -17.75
C ASN A 731 3.95 5.07 -17.56
N ARG A 732 3.26 4.28 -18.41
CA ARG A 732 3.33 2.82 -18.41
C ARG A 732 4.47 2.37 -19.33
N ASN A 733 5.29 1.41 -18.89
CA ASN A 733 6.47 0.97 -19.64
C ASN A 733 6.07 0.15 -20.88
N VAL A 734 6.21 0.73 -22.07
CA VAL A 734 5.85 0.11 -23.36
C VAL A 734 7.01 -0.58 -24.07
N ARG A 735 8.26 -0.29 -23.69
CA ARG A 735 9.42 -1.04 -24.18
C ARG A 735 10.54 -1.05 -23.14
N ALA A 736 11.09 -2.23 -22.88
CA ALA A 736 12.31 -2.43 -22.12
C ALA A 736 13.40 -3.05 -23.01
N THR A 737 14.65 -2.65 -22.80
CA THR A 737 15.85 -3.24 -23.40
C THR A 737 16.82 -3.63 -22.29
N ASP A 738 17.27 -4.88 -22.27
CA ASP A 738 18.22 -5.37 -21.27
C ASP A 738 19.69 -5.01 -21.60
N ARG A 739 20.60 -5.36 -20.69
CA ARG A 739 22.06 -5.17 -20.85
C ARG A 739 22.69 -5.92 -22.02
N TYR A 740 21.95 -6.84 -22.63
CA TYR A 740 22.37 -7.64 -23.78
C TYR A 740 21.79 -7.12 -25.10
N GLY A 741 20.97 -6.05 -25.05
CA GLY A 741 20.28 -5.47 -26.20
C GLY A 741 18.98 -6.20 -26.57
N GLN A 742 18.49 -7.13 -25.75
CA GLN A 742 17.23 -7.83 -26.01
C GLN A 742 16.05 -6.92 -25.65
N THR A 743 15.11 -6.79 -26.58
CA THR A 743 13.92 -5.95 -26.40
C THR A 743 12.69 -6.78 -26.03
N VAL A 744 11.84 -6.18 -25.18
CA VAL A 744 10.46 -6.60 -24.95
C VAL A 744 9.58 -5.35 -25.10
N ALA A 745 8.55 -5.43 -25.94
CA ALA A 745 7.50 -4.43 -26.05
C ALA A 745 6.24 -4.90 -25.30
N MET A 746 5.53 -3.97 -24.67
CA MET A 746 4.36 -4.22 -23.84
C MET A 746 3.15 -3.48 -24.42
N ALA A 747 2.02 -4.17 -24.53
CA ALA A 747 0.74 -3.55 -24.87
C ALA A 747 -0.21 -3.60 -23.66
N TYR A 748 -1.00 -2.55 -23.50
CA TYR A 748 -1.95 -2.38 -22.40
C TYR A 748 -3.36 -2.06 -22.93
N ASP A 749 -4.37 -2.31 -22.11
CA ASP A 749 -5.74 -1.85 -22.37
C ASP A 749 -5.99 -0.41 -21.86
N ASN A 750 -7.27 -0.02 -21.88
CA ASN A 750 -7.73 1.32 -21.51
C ASN A 750 -7.72 1.60 -20.00
N VAL A 751 -7.36 0.62 -19.15
CA VAL A 751 -7.28 0.76 -17.68
C VAL A 751 -5.93 0.35 -17.10
N GLY A 752 -5.00 -0.15 -17.93
CA GLY A 752 -3.63 -0.49 -17.53
C GLY A 752 -3.36 -1.98 -17.33
N ASN A 753 -4.28 -2.87 -17.70
CA ASN A 753 -3.99 -4.30 -17.75
C ASN A 753 -3.02 -4.59 -18.91
N LEU A 754 -2.00 -5.42 -18.65
CA LEU A 754 -1.02 -5.82 -19.66
C LEU A 754 -1.63 -6.85 -20.61
N LEU A 755 -2.00 -6.45 -21.83
CA LEU A 755 -2.57 -7.36 -22.83
C LEU A 755 -1.53 -8.29 -23.47
N SER A 756 -0.30 -7.82 -23.71
CA SER A 756 0.75 -8.67 -24.30
C SER A 756 2.18 -8.22 -24.00
N LYS A 757 3.11 -9.16 -24.17
CA LYS A 757 4.56 -8.94 -24.23
C LYS A 757 5.09 -9.52 -25.53
N THR A 758 5.69 -8.71 -26.40
CA THR A 758 6.31 -9.15 -27.65
C THR A 758 7.83 -9.01 -27.55
N TYR A 759 8.54 -10.10 -27.83
CA TYR A 759 10.00 -10.19 -27.71
C TYR A 759 10.68 -9.85 -29.04
N GLY A 760 11.98 -9.53 -29.01
CA GLY A 760 12.77 -9.18 -30.20
C GLY A 760 12.89 -10.26 -31.29
N ASP A 761 12.38 -11.48 -31.07
CA ASP A 761 12.24 -12.55 -32.07
C ASP A 761 10.85 -12.57 -32.76
N GLY A 762 9.92 -11.70 -32.34
CA GLY A 762 8.54 -11.67 -32.80
C GLY A 762 7.59 -12.65 -32.09
N SER A 763 8.08 -13.47 -31.15
CA SER A 763 7.22 -14.28 -30.28
C SER A 763 6.56 -13.41 -29.21
N SER A 764 5.42 -13.86 -28.66
CA SER A 764 4.70 -13.08 -27.64
C SER A 764 4.04 -13.93 -26.57
N GLU A 765 3.87 -13.34 -25.38
CA GLU A 765 2.86 -13.78 -24.40
C GLU A 765 1.62 -12.89 -24.53
N GLN A 766 0.44 -13.46 -24.29
CA GLN A 766 -0.86 -12.77 -24.34
C GLN A 766 -1.62 -13.00 -23.03
N PHE A 767 -2.42 -12.02 -22.61
CA PHE A 767 -3.17 -12.05 -21.36
C PHE A 767 -4.60 -11.54 -21.59
N ALA A 768 -5.58 -12.17 -20.96
CA ALA A 768 -6.98 -11.77 -21.00
C ALA A 768 -7.52 -11.61 -19.57
N TYR A 769 -8.47 -10.69 -19.40
CA TYR A 769 -9.00 -10.25 -18.12
C TYR A 769 -10.54 -10.30 -18.11
N ASP A 770 -11.15 -10.27 -16.92
CA ASP A 770 -12.59 -10.04 -16.76
C ASP A 770 -12.93 -8.59 -16.38
N ALA A 771 -14.22 -8.30 -16.18
CA ALA A 771 -14.72 -6.98 -15.80
C ALA A 771 -14.29 -6.50 -14.41
N LYS A 772 -13.61 -7.34 -13.60
CA LYS A 772 -12.95 -6.95 -12.35
C LYS A 772 -11.43 -6.82 -12.52
N ASN A 773 -10.93 -6.82 -13.76
CA ASN A 773 -9.52 -6.79 -14.11
C ASN A 773 -8.72 -7.98 -13.53
N ARG A 774 -9.38 -9.15 -13.34
CA ARG A 774 -8.74 -10.41 -12.92
C ARG A 774 -8.29 -11.21 -14.14
N LEU A 775 -7.09 -11.79 -14.11
CA LEU A 775 -6.51 -12.54 -15.23
C LEU A 775 -7.29 -13.84 -15.50
N THR A 776 -8.10 -13.90 -16.56
CA THR A 776 -8.88 -15.09 -16.95
C THR A 776 -8.12 -16.05 -17.85
N SER A 777 -7.12 -15.59 -18.59
CA SER A 777 -6.27 -16.44 -19.42
C SER A 777 -4.87 -15.85 -19.63
N ARG A 778 -3.85 -16.71 -19.67
CA ARG A 778 -2.50 -16.39 -20.15
C ARG A 778 -2.09 -17.38 -21.23
N THR A 779 -1.67 -16.89 -22.39
CA THR A 779 -1.03 -17.68 -23.45
C THR A 779 0.47 -17.41 -23.46
N ASP A 780 1.28 -18.45 -23.44
CA ASP A 780 2.74 -18.34 -23.45
C ASP A 780 3.34 -18.19 -24.87
N ARG A 781 4.68 -18.03 -24.95
CA ARG A 781 5.44 -17.92 -26.22
C ARG A 781 5.37 -19.17 -27.11
N GLY A 782 4.91 -20.31 -26.59
CA GLY A 782 4.64 -21.53 -27.34
C GLY A 782 3.19 -21.66 -27.84
N GLY A 783 2.30 -20.74 -27.46
CA GLY A 783 0.86 -20.79 -27.75
C GLY A 783 0.05 -21.57 -26.72
N ALA A 784 0.62 -21.91 -25.55
CA ALA A 784 -0.08 -22.65 -24.50
C ALA A 784 -0.96 -21.72 -23.66
N ALA A 785 -2.27 -21.80 -23.86
CA ALA A 785 -3.25 -21.05 -23.08
C ALA A 785 -3.55 -21.76 -21.73
N THR A 786 -3.35 -21.06 -20.62
CA THR A 786 -3.79 -21.47 -19.27
C THR A 786 -4.93 -20.56 -18.83
N ALA A 787 -6.08 -21.13 -18.52
CA ALA A 787 -7.28 -20.41 -18.09
C ALA A 787 -7.48 -20.49 -16.56
N TYR A 788 -8.04 -19.42 -15.99
CA TYR A 788 -8.30 -19.25 -14.57
C TYR A 788 -9.79 -18.97 -14.34
N ALA A 789 -10.43 -19.70 -13.41
CA ALA A 789 -11.79 -19.46 -12.97
C ALA A 789 -11.80 -18.91 -11.55
N TYR A 790 -12.74 -18.02 -11.25
CA TYR A 790 -12.86 -17.37 -9.94
C TYR A 790 -14.28 -17.44 -9.40
N ASP A 791 -14.46 -17.31 -8.09
CA ASP A 791 -15.76 -17.08 -7.46
C ASP A 791 -16.11 -15.59 -7.34
N SER A 792 -17.23 -15.30 -6.66
CA SER A 792 -17.78 -13.96 -6.43
C SER A 792 -16.97 -13.10 -5.45
N ILE A 793 -15.92 -13.66 -4.82
CA ILE A 793 -15.02 -12.96 -3.89
C ILE A 793 -13.55 -13.14 -4.28
N ASP A 794 -13.30 -13.29 -5.58
CA ASP A 794 -11.99 -13.19 -6.25
C ASP A 794 -11.00 -14.33 -5.93
N ARG A 795 -11.49 -15.46 -5.41
CA ARG A 795 -10.69 -16.66 -5.15
C ARG A 795 -10.67 -17.57 -6.37
N ASN A 796 -9.50 -18.09 -6.74
CA ASN A 796 -9.33 -18.98 -7.88
C ASN A 796 -9.92 -20.37 -7.59
N THR A 797 -10.99 -20.74 -8.30
CA THR A 797 -11.72 -22.01 -8.13
C THR A 797 -11.27 -23.10 -9.11
N ALA A 798 -10.62 -22.76 -10.23
CA ALA A 798 -9.99 -23.75 -11.09
C ALA A 798 -8.89 -23.16 -12.00
N ILE A 799 -7.85 -23.93 -12.22
CA ILE A 799 -6.88 -23.72 -13.31
C ILE A 799 -7.11 -24.80 -14.37
N THR A 800 -7.21 -24.40 -15.63
CA THR A 800 -7.30 -25.34 -16.78
C THR A 800 -6.13 -25.08 -17.72
N ASP A 801 -5.38 -26.13 -18.06
CA ASP A 801 -4.21 -26.02 -18.95
C ASP A 801 -4.59 -26.09 -20.45
N ALA A 802 -3.59 -25.97 -21.32
CA ALA A 802 -3.77 -25.94 -22.78
C ALA A 802 -4.17 -27.29 -23.41
N LEU A 803 -4.25 -28.37 -22.62
CA LEU A 803 -4.83 -29.66 -23.02
C LEU A 803 -6.25 -29.87 -22.45
N GLY A 804 -6.75 -28.94 -21.63
CA GLY A 804 -8.01 -29.05 -20.93
C GLY A 804 -7.93 -29.79 -19.58
N ASN A 805 -6.73 -30.10 -19.09
CA ASN A 805 -6.58 -30.70 -17.76
C ASN A 805 -6.93 -29.65 -16.70
N ARG A 806 -7.88 -29.98 -15.81
CA ARG A 806 -8.51 -29.03 -14.90
C ARG A 806 -8.23 -29.40 -13.43
N THR A 807 -7.47 -28.55 -12.76
CA THR A 807 -7.26 -28.60 -11.30
C THR A 807 -8.29 -27.71 -10.63
N GLU A 808 -9.01 -28.21 -9.63
CA GLU A 808 -10.11 -27.50 -8.94
C GLU A 808 -9.76 -27.22 -7.48
N PHE A 809 -10.20 -26.05 -6.98
CA PHE A 809 -9.93 -25.55 -5.64
C PHE A 809 -11.24 -25.29 -4.90
N THR A 810 -11.44 -25.95 -3.76
CA THR A 810 -12.60 -25.75 -2.88
C THR A 810 -12.16 -25.02 -1.61
N TYR A 811 -12.92 -24.02 -1.18
CA TYR A 811 -12.65 -23.23 0.02
C TYR A 811 -13.66 -23.54 1.14
N ASN A 812 -13.26 -23.39 2.40
CA ASN A 812 -14.17 -23.52 3.56
C ASN A 812 -14.93 -22.21 3.86
N ASP A 813 -15.77 -22.29 4.89
CA ASP A 813 -16.51 -21.17 5.51
C ASP A 813 -15.59 -20.01 5.97
N ARG A 814 -14.37 -20.32 6.41
CA ARG A 814 -13.31 -19.37 6.79
C ARG A 814 -12.47 -18.87 5.61
N SER A 815 -12.89 -19.16 4.38
CA SER A 815 -12.20 -18.78 3.15
C SER A 815 -10.76 -19.32 2.99
N GLN A 816 -10.41 -20.38 3.71
CA GLN A 816 -9.16 -21.12 3.58
C GLN A 816 -9.33 -22.22 2.51
N LEU A 817 -8.24 -22.61 1.83
CA LEU A 817 -8.25 -23.67 0.82
C LEU A 817 -8.53 -25.03 1.49
N ALA A 818 -9.75 -25.56 1.37
CA ALA A 818 -10.17 -26.79 2.00
C ALA A 818 -9.76 -28.04 1.22
N GLN A 819 -9.79 -27.98 -0.12
CA GLN A 819 -9.44 -29.11 -0.99
C GLN A 819 -8.79 -28.64 -2.30
N VAL A 820 -7.85 -29.45 -2.79
CA VAL A 820 -7.36 -29.44 -4.18
C VAL A 820 -7.77 -30.76 -4.82
N LYS A 821 -8.41 -30.70 -5.98
CA LYS A 821 -8.72 -31.86 -6.81
C LYS A 821 -7.90 -31.78 -8.10
N ASP A 822 -7.13 -32.81 -8.39
CA ASP A 822 -6.29 -32.86 -9.59
C ASP A 822 -7.07 -33.25 -10.86
N PRO A 823 -6.50 -33.10 -12.07
CA PRO A 823 -7.13 -33.50 -13.33
C PRO A 823 -7.49 -34.98 -13.46
N ARG A 824 -6.88 -35.87 -12.67
CA ARG A 824 -7.28 -37.30 -12.56
C ARG A 824 -8.44 -37.53 -11.58
N GLY A 825 -8.87 -36.49 -10.85
CA GLY A 825 -9.96 -36.54 -9.88
C GLY A 825 -9.53 -36.92 -8.46
N ASN A 826 -8.23 -37.07 -8.20
CA ASN A 826 -7.72 -37.34 -6.85
C ASN A 826 -7.86 -36.07 -6.00
N VAL A 827 -8.29 -36.22 -4.74
CA VAL A 827 -8.53 -35.08 -3.83
C VAL A 827 -7.51 -35.08 -2.70
N THR A 828 -6.84 -33.95 -2.48
CA THR A 828 -6.11 -33.65 -1.25
C THR A 828 -6.91 -32.63 -0.44
N ALA A 829 -7.19 -32.92 0.83
CA ALA A 829 -7.92 -32.04 1.73
C ALA A 829 -7.00 -31.45 2.82
N TYR A 830 -7.37 -30.28 3.37
CA TYR A 830 -6.60 -29.56 4.38
C TYR A 830 -7.46 -29.16 5.59
N GLU A 831 -6.87 -29.26 6.78
CA GLU A 831 -7.44 -28.78 8.04
C GLU A 831 -6.53 -27.69 8.62
N TYR A 832 -7.14 -26.76 9.36
CA TYR A 832 -6.50 -25.53 9.85
C TYR A 832 -6.81 -25.31 11.33
N ASP A 833 -5.92 -24.62 12.03
CA ASP A 833 -6.22 -24.03 13.34
C ASP A 833 -6.96 -22.68 13.23
N ALA A 834 -7.29 -22.09 14.37
CA ALA A 834 -7.99 -20.80 14.44
C ALA A 834 -7.15 -19.62 13.90
N ASN A 835 -5.82 -19.72 13.92
CA ASN A 835 -4.94 -18.71 13.32
C ASN A 835 -4.77 -18.89 11.80
N GLY A 836 -5.29 -19.98 11.22
CA GLY A 836 -5.13 -20.30 9.82
C GLY A 836 -3.82 -21.02 9.49
N ASN A 837 -3.11 -21.57 10.48
CA ASN A 837 -2.00 -22.48 10.21
C ASN A 837 -2.56 -23.86 9.79
N ARG A 838 -1.98 -24.49 8.77
CA ARG A 838 -2.47 -25.77 8.23
C ARG A 838 -1.99 -26.93 9.09
N THR A 839 -2.81 -27.36 10.05
CA THR A 839 -2.47 -28.42 11.02
C THR A 839 -2.45 -29.81 10.42
N LYS A 840 -3.15 -30.07 9.30
CA LYS A 840 -3.19 -31.39 8.67
C LYS A 840 -3.50 -31.33 7.17
N ALA A 841 -2.98 -32.31 6.45
CA ALA A 841 -3.30 -32.62 5.07
C ALA A 841 -3.72 -34.10 4.96
N VAL A 842 -4.78 -34.39 4.22
CA VAL A 842 -5.27 -35.73 3.92
C VAL A 842 -5.09 -35.98 2.42
N LEU A 843 -4.30 -36.99 2.07
CA LEU A 843 -4.04 -37.37 0.68
C LEU A 843 -5.17 -38.24 0.11
N ALA A 844 -5.20 -38.42 -1.21
CA ALA A 844 -6.28 -39.14 -1.89
C ALA A 844 -6.37 -40.64 -1.58
N ASN A 845 -5.29 -41.24 -1.06
CA ASN A 845 -5.28 -42.60 -0.52
C ASN A 845 -5.74 -42.68 0.97
N GLY A 846 -6.11 -41.55 1.57
CA GLY A 846 -6.53 -41.43 2.97
C GLY A 846 -5.41 -41.27 4.00
N SER A 847 -4.13 -41.35 3.61
CA SER A 847 -3.02 -41.12 4.54
C SER A 847 -2.85 -39.62 4.85
N THR A 848 -2.24 -39.30 5.99
CA THR A 848 -2.27 -37.92 6.54
C THR A 848 -0.90 -37.42 6.96
N LEU A 849 -0.58 -36.19 6.61
CA LEU A 849 0.51 -35.44 7.25
C LEU A 849 -0.08 -34.47 8.26
N THR A 850 0.54 -34.33 9.44
CA THR A 850 0.17 -33.31 10.43
C THR A 850 1.31 -32.34 10.70
N THR A 851 0.99 -31.17 11.24
CA THR A 851 1.96 -30.13 11.58
C THR A 851 1.48 -29.39 12.82
N VAL A 852 2.37 -29.28 13.80
CA VAL A 852 2.15 -28.63 15.10
C VAL A 852 2.88 -27.30 15.10
N TYR A 853 2.22 -26.28 15.62
CA TYR A 853 2.71 -24.90 15.65
C TYR A 853 2.83 -24.40 17.10
N ASP A 854 3.71 -23.43 17.34
CA ASP A 854 3.74 -22.67 18.59
C ASP A 854 3.00 -21.33 18.48
N ALA A 855 3.01 -20.56 19.59
CA ALA A 855 2.37 -19.25 19.72
C ALA A 855 2.90 -18.15 18.77
N ARG A 856 3.95 -18.43 17.97
CA ARG A 856 4.45 -17.54 16.89
C ARG A 856 4.12 -18.06 15.49
N GLY A 857 3.41 -19.20 15.37
CA GLY A 857 3.17 -19.88 14.09
C GLY A 857 4.40 -20.62 13.55
N ARG A 858 5.38 -20.94 14.39
CA ARG A 858 6.57 -21.71 13.99
C ARG A 858 6.26 -23.20 14.08
N ILE A 859 6.67 -23.97 13.08
CA ILE A 859 6.47 -25.43 13.05
C ILE A 859 7.34 -26.08 14.13
N THR A 860 6.74 -26.55 15.23
CA THR A 860 7.46 -27.25 16.30
C THR A 860 7.47 -28.76 16.13
N GLY A 861 6.58 -29.30 15.30
CA GLY A 861 6.60 -30.71 14.93
C GLY A 861 5.86 -30.99 13.62
N GLN A 862 6.27 -32.05 12.93
CA GLN A 862 5.55 -32.63 11.79
C GLN A 862 5.48 -34.15 11.95
N THR A 863 4.35 -34.73 11.60
CA THR A 863 4.19 -36.20 11.54
C THR A 863 3.84 -36.60 10.12
N ASP A 864 4.54 -37.59 9.59
CA ASP A 864 4.32 -38.12 8.25
C ASP A 864 3.17 -39.14 8.17
N GLN A 865 2.94 -39.64 6.96
CA GLN A 865 1.86 -40.56 6.63
C GLN A 865 1.91 -41.90 7.39
N ASN A 866 3.10 -42.34 7.83
CA ASN A 866 3.30 -43.57 8.60
C ASN A 866 3.33 -43.32 10.12
N GLY A 867 3.20 -42.07 10.57
CA GLY A 867 3.22 -41.71 11.98
C GLY A 867 4.61 -41.35 12.52
N HIS A 868 5.63 -41.22 11.68
CA HIS A 868 6.97 -40.83 12.11
C HIS A 868 7.02 -39.32 12.36
N ALA A 869 7.43 -38.92 13.56
CA ALA A 869 7.43 -37.52 14.00
C ALA A 869 8.83 -36.90 13.95
N THR A 870 8.95 -35.70 13.39
CA THR A 870 10.15 -34.84 13.49
C THR A 870 9.79 -33.58 14.27
N ALA A 871 10.61 -33.20 15.25
CA ALA A 871 10.41 -32.02 16.09
C ALA A 871 11.49 -30.96 15.86
N TYR A 872 11.12 -29.69 16.01
CA TYR A 872 11.96 -28.53 15.72
C TYR A 872 12.04 -27.62 16.95
N LYS A 873 13.25 -27.18 17.29
CA LYS A 873 13.54 -26.30 18.42
C LYS A 873 14.04 -24.96 17.91
N TYR A 874 13.61 -23.87 18.55
CA TYR A 874 13.98 -22.50 18.18
C TYR A 874 14.52 -21.72 19.37
N ASP A 875 15.25 -20.63 19.11
CA ASP A 875 15.53 -19.61 20.12
C ASP A 875 14.45 -18.49 20.13
N GLY A 876 14.71 -17.43 20.91
CA GLY A 876 13.83 -16.26 21.01
C GLY A 876 13.75 -15.40 19.73
N LEU A 877 14.52 -15.72 18.68
CA LEU A 877 14.57 -15.00 17.40
C LEU A 877 14.13 -15.87 16.23
N ASP A 878 13.42 -16.95 16.53
CA ASP A 878 12.83 -17.86 15.55
C ASP A 878 13.90 -18.56 14.67
N ARG A 879 15.15 -18.62 15.17
CA ARG A 879 16.25 -19.37 14.55
C ARG A 879 16.22 -20.81 15.05
N LEU A 880 16.35 -21.76 14.13
CA LEU A 880 16.34 -23.20 14.40
C LEU A 880 17.56 -23.60 15.23
N THR A 881 17.38 -23.95 16.50
CA THR A 881 18.45 -24.38 17.43
C THR A 881 18.63 -25.89 17.50
N GLY A 882 17.62 -26.66 17.08
CA GLY A 882 17.72 -28.12 17.01
C GLY A 882 16.64 -28.77 16.14
N VAL A 883 16.95 -29.95 15.60
CA VAL A 883 16.00 -30.84 14.91
C VAL A 883 16.13 -32.21 15.55
N VAL A 884 15.01 -32.83 15.93
CA VAL A 884 14.94 -34.18 16.50
C VAL A 884 14.15 -35.07 15.55
N ASP A 885 14.76 -36.13 15.03
CA ASP A 885 14.08 -37.06 14.12
C ASP A 885 13.25 -38.14 14.85
N ALA A 886 12.56 -38.98 14.07
CA ALA A 886 11.68 -40.03 14.57
C ALA A 886 12.39 -41.18 15.34
N LEU A 887 13.72 -41.21 15.35
CA LEU A 887 14.53 -42.08 16.22
C LEU A 887 15.06 -41.33 17.47
N ASN A 888 14.53 -40.13 17.74
CA ASN A 888 14.93 -39.21 18.81
C ASN A 888 16.41 -38.75 18.70
N ARG A 889 16.95 -38.68 17.47
CA ARG A 889 18.33 -38.25 17.22
C ARG A 889 18.34 -36.75 16.94
N GLU A 890 19.21 -36.00 17.61
CA GLU A 890 19.20 -34.53 17.58
C GLU A 890 20.39 -33.92 16.82
N TRP A 891 20.11 -33.08 15.82
CA TRP A 891 21.06 -32.11 15.28
C TRP A 891 20.97 -30.83 16.11
N VAL A 892 22.13 -30.27 16.46
CA VAL A 892 22.22 -29.07 17.31
C VAL A 892 22.88 -27.93 16.55
N TYR A 893 22.20 -26.79 16.48
CA TYR A 893 22.66 -25.59 15.79
C TYR A 893 23.11 -24.53 16.82
N ARG A 894 24.08 -23.70 16.45
CA ARG A 894 24.59 -22.59 17.27
C ARG A 894 24.77 -21.35 16.40
N TYR A 895 24.41 -20.20 16.96
CA TYR A 895 24.56 -18.89 16.32
C TYR A 895 25.45 -17.98 17.18
N ASN A 896 26.01 -16.93 16.58
CA ASN A 896 26.55 -15.80 17.33
C ASN A 896 25.50 -14.69 17.50
N THR A 897 25.87 -13.66 18.25
CA THR A 897 25.04 -12.48 18.59
C THR A 897 24.70 -11.55 17.42
N VAL A 898 24.99 -11.93 16.18
CA VAL A 898 24.49 -11.26 14.96
C VAL A 898 23.74 -12.22 14.02
N GLY A 899 23.48 -13.45 14.45
CA GLY A 899 22.69 -14.45 13.73
C GLY A 899 23.44 -15.25 12.67
N GLU A 900 24.76 -15.22 12.65
CA GLU A 900 25.58 -16.12 11.82
C GLU A 900 25.67 -17.50 12.47
N LEU A 901 25.54 -18.58 11.68
CA LEU A 901 25.57 -19.96 12.15
C LEU A 901 27.01 -20.38 12.48
N THR A 902 27.38 -20.45 13.75
CA THR A 902 28.75 -20.77 14.18
C THR A 902 29.06 -22.26 14.20
N SER A 903 28.08 -23.14 14.42
CA SER A 903 28.27 -24.59 14.21
C SER A 903 26.99 -25.40 14.09
N VAL A 904 27.14 -26.56 13.46
CA VAL A 904 26.19 -27.69 13.49
C VAL A 904 26.90 -28.88 14.12
N THR A 905 26.24 -29.56 15.05
CA THR A 905 26.64 -30.88 15.58
C THR A 905 25.62 -31.91 15.13
N ASP A 906 26.07 -33.03 14.56
CA ASP A 906 25.20 -34.15 14.19
C ASP A 906 24.86 -35.06 15.41
N PRO A 907 23.91 -36.01 15.28
CA PRO A 907 23.52 -36.85 16.41
C PRO A 907 24.58 -37.88 16.86
N ALA A 908 25.69 -38.04 16.14
CA ALA A 908 26.86 -38.81 16.58
C ALA A 908 27.88 -37.93 17.34
N GLY A 909 27.65 -36.62 17.44
CA GLY A 909 28.53 -35.65 18.11
C GLY A 909 29.55 -35.00 17.17
N ASN A 910 29.52 -35.27 15.87
CA ASN A 910 30.45 -34.67 14.92
C ASN A 910 30.11 -33.18 14.72
N ARG A 911 30.99 -32.27 15.18
CA ARG A 911 30.81 -30.81 15.07
C ARG A 911 31.52 -30.25 13.84
N THR A 912 30.77 -29.53 13.01
CA THR A 912 31.30 -28.63 11.97
C THR A 912 31.12 -27.17 12.42
N SER A 913 32.15 -26.33 12.29
CA SER A 913 32.08 -24.90 12.68
C SER A 913 32.43 -23.95 11.54
N TYR A 914 32.04 -22.68 11.69
CA TYR A 914 32.04 -21.68 10.62
C TYR A 914 32.52 -20.31 11.15
N GLU A 915 33.44 -19.67 10.44
CA GLU A 915 33.94 -18.32 10.75
C GLU A 915 33.66 -17.36 9.57
N TYR A 916 33.29 -16.12 9.90
CA TYR A 916 32.80 -15.11 8.96
C TYR A 916 33.63 -13.83 9.03
N ASP A 917 33.75 -13.11 7.91
CA ASP A 917 34.36 -11.77 7.90
C ASP A 917 33.38 -10.69 8.37
N ASP A 918 33.81 -9.42 8.34
CA ASP A 918 33.03 -8.30 8.87
C ASP A 918 31.89 -7.81 7.95
N ARG A 919 31.74 -8.42 6.76
CA ARG A 919 30.51 -8.31 5.94
C ARG A 919 29.61 -9.55 6.07
N GLY A 920 29.93 -10.48 6.97
CA GLY A 920 29.19 -11.73 7.16
C GLY A 920 29.38 -12.74 6.04
N ARG A 921 30.49 -12.67 5.27
CA ARG A 921 30.83 -13.67 4.25
C ARG A 921 31.58 -14.84 4.91
N LEU A 922 31.25 -16.07 4.53
CA LEU A 922 31.85 -17.29 5.09
C LEU A 922 33.30 -17.46 4.61
N VAL A 923 34.26 -17.12 5.46
CA VAL A 923 35.70 -17.22 5.13
C VAL A 923 36.32 -18.56 5.51
N LYS A 924 35.69 -19.35 6.39
CA LYS A 924 36.24 -20.63 6.84
C LYS A 924 35.18 -21.59 7.35
N THR A 925 35.44 -22.87 7.16
CA THR A 925 34.67 -23.99 7.74
C THR A 925 35.64 -25.01 8.32
N ARG A 926 35.45 -25.43 9.56
CA ARG A 926 36.18 -26.56 10.18
C ARG A 926 35.27 -27.78 10.21
N ASN A 927 35.71 -28.91 9.68
CA ASN A 927 34.97 -30.18 9.78
C ASN A 927 35.30 -30.93 11.08
N ALA A 928 34.59 -32.02 11.35
CA ALA A 928 34.72 -32.78 12.61
C ALA A 928 36.06 -33.51 12.79
N ALA A 929 36.86 -33.70 11.72
CA ALA A 929 38.26 -34.14 11.84
C ALA A 929 39.25 -32.98 12.07
N GLY A 930 38.75 -31.76 12.29
CA GLY A 930 39.55 -30.57 12.54
C GLY A 930 40.12 -29.89 11.28
N GLN A 931 39.95 -30.48 10.09
CA GLN A 931 40.43 -29.93 8.82
C GLN A 931 39.69 -28.64 8.48
N GLU A 932 40.36 -27.74 7.76
CA GLU A 932 39.83 -26.41 7.42
C GLU A 932 39.62 -26.26 5.91
N LYS A 933 38.41 -25.89 5.49
CA LYS A 933 38.16 -25.23 4.21
C LYS A 933 38.22 -23.72 4.43
N ARG A 934 38.82 -22.98 3.51
CA ARG A 934 38.96 -21.51 3.58
C ARG A 934 38.55 -20.86 2.26
N THR A 935 37.96 -19.67 2.35
CA THR A 935 37.52 -18.85 1.21
C THR A 935 38.09 -17.45 1.38
N ALA A 936 38.84 -16.96 0.39
CA ALA A 936 39.22 -15.56 0.29
C ALA A 936 38.30 -14.83 -0.69
N TYR A 937 38.04 -13.55 -0.44
CA TYR A 937 37.24 -12.69 -1.30
C TYR A 937 38.03 -11.44 -1.66
N ASP A 938 37.92 -10.99 -2.90
CA ASP A 938 38.46 -9.69 -3.30
C ASP A 938 37.65 -8.53 -2.68
N ALA A 939 38.15 -7.30 -2.83
CA ALA A 939 37.51 -6.10 -2.29
C ALA A 939 36.06 -5.90 -2.80
N ARG A 940 35.80 -6.30 -4.06
CA ARG A 940 34.51 -6.22 -4.76
C ARG A 940 33.53 -7.28 -4.28
N GLY A 941 34.01 -8.37 -3.70
CA GLY A 941 33.22 -9.49 -3.18
C GLY A 941 33.22 -10.75 -4.04
N ASN A 942 34.06 -10.80 -5.08
CA ASN A 942 34.28 -12.02 -5.85
C ASN A 942 35.10 -13.02 -5.01
N VAL A 943 34.91 -14.32 -5.21
CA VAL A 943 35.71 -15.35 -4.51
C VAL A 943 37.10 -15.40 -5.15
N GLU A 944 38.14 -14.91 -4.48
CA GLU A 944 39.50 -14.88 -5.02
C GLU A 944 40.18 -16.26 -4.95
N SER A 945 39.99 -16.99 -3.85
CA SER A 945 40.48 -18.37 -3.74
C SER A 945 39.64 -19.22 -2.79
N VAL A 946 39.69 -20.53 -3.01
CA VAL A 946 39.17 -21.55 -2.11
C VAL A 946 40.27 -22.57 -1.84
N THR A 947 40.61 -22.77 -0.57
CA THR A 947 41.40 -23.92 -0.11
C THR A 947 40.44 -24.95 0.45
N ASP A 948 40.46 -26.18 -0.06
CA ASP A 948 39.61 -27.27 0.43
C ASP A 948 40.17 -27.98 1.68
N PHE A 949 39.42 -28.95 2.21
CA PHE A 949 39.80 -29.71 3.41
C PHE A 949 41.07 -30.59 3.24
N SER A 950 41.58 -30.79 2.02
CA SER A 950 42.87 -31.44 1.76
C SER A 950 44.05 -30.46 1.79
N GLY A 951 43.79 -29.15 1.85
CA GLY A 951 44.77 -28.09 1.65
C GLY A 951 44.98 -27.71 0.19
N SER A 952 44.24 -28.31 -0.75
CA SER A 952 44.35 -27.98 -2.18
C SER A 952 43.69 -26.64 -2.47
N GLN A 953 44.43 -25.73 -3.13
CA GLN A 953 43.93 -24.39 -3.45
C GLN A 953 43.46 -24.29 -4.92
N THR A 954 42.29 -23.68 -5.09
CA THR A 954 41.77 -23.15 -6.35
C THR A 954 41.79 -21.63 -6.29
N LEU A 955 42.34 -20.99 -7.33
CA LEU A 955 42.33 -19.53 -7.52
C LEU A 955 41.34 -19.15 -8.62
N PHE A 956 40.69 -18.00 -8.47
CA PHE A 956 39.79 -17.43 -9.46
C PHE A 956 40.23 -16.00 -9.77
N ALA A 957 40.36 -15.68 -11.06
CA ALA A 957 40.63 -14.31 -11.51
C ALA A 957 39.43 -13.82 -12.33
N TYR A 958 39.06 -12.56 -12.11
CA TYR A 958 37.93 -11.89 -12.76
C TYR A 958 38.46 -10.76 -13.64
N ASP A 959 37.74 -10.42 -14.71
CA ASP A 959 38.00 -9.17 -15.42
C ASP A 959 37.50 -7.95 -14.61
N ALA A 960 37.67 -6.75 -15.16
CA ALA A 960 37.17 -5.53 -14.53
C ALA A 960 35.64 -5.53 -14.35
N LYS A 961 34.91 -6.34 -15.14
CA LYS A 961 33.45 -6.44 -15.17
C LYS A 961 32.86 -7.45 -14.16
N ASP A 962 33.68 -7.97 -13.25
CA ASP A 962 33.38 -9.12 -12.35
C ASP A 962 33.03 -10.43 -13.11
N ARG A 963 33.38 -10.55 -14.39
CA ARG A 963 33.19 -11.79 -15.14
C ARG A 963 34.40 -12.70 -14.92
N LEU A 964 34.16 -13.99 -14.65
CA LEU A 964 35.20 -14.97 -14.34
C LEU A 964 36.14 -15.16 -15.55
N ARG A 965 37.35 -14.61 -15.48
CA ARG A 965 38.35 -14.67 -16.56
C ARG A 965 39.18 -15.95 -16.52
N GLN A 966 39.42 -16.51 -15.34
CA GLN A 966 40.33 -17.65 -15.16
C GLN A 966 40.02 -18.44 -13.89
N ILE A 967 40.12 -19.77 -13.96
CA ILE A 967 40.27 -20.67 -12.81
C ILE A 967 41.65 -21.32 -12.88
N THR A 968 42.36 -21.40 -11.76
CA THR A 968 43.61 -22.16 -11.63
C THR A 968 43.50 -23.16 -10.48
N ALA A 969 43.67 -24.45 -10.73
CA ALA A 969 43.57 -25.52 -9.74
C ALA A 969 44.60 -26.62 -10.00
N GLY A 970 45.35 -27.05 -8.97
CA GLY A 970 46.32 -28.14 -9.10
C GLY A 970 47.38 -27.93 -10.19
N GLY A 971 47.79 -26.67 -10.43
CA GLY A 971 48.71 -26.27 -11.50
C GLY A 971 48.07 -26.12 -12.91
N ARG A 972 46.84 -26.61 -13.12
CA ARG A 972 46.09 -26.43 -14.36
C ARG A 972 45.38 -25.09 -14.38
N THR A 973 45.18 -24.54 -15.58
CA THR A 973 44.47 -23.29 -15.82
C THR A 973 43.37 -23.49 -16.83
N VAL A 974 42.18 -22.96 -16.55
CA VAL A 974 41.09 -22.79 -17.52
C VAL A 974 40.81 -21.29 -17.65
N ALA A 975 40.86 -20.76 -18.86
CA ALA A 975 40.63 -19.34 -19.16
C ALA A 975 39.33 -19.15 -19.95
N PHE A 976 38.65 -18.03 -19.71
CA PHE A 976 37.37 -17.70 -20.31
C PHE A 976 37.46 -16.34 -21.02
N VAL A 977 37.02 -16.29 -22.27
CA VAL A 977 36.77 -15.04 -23.00
C VAL A 977 35.27 -14.85 -23.11
N HIS A 978 34.81 -13.64 -22.82
CA HIS A 978 33.41 -13.27 -22.94
C HIS A 978 33.21 -12.31 -24.10
N ASP A 979 32.09 -12.45 -24.80
CA ASP A 979 31.69 -11.53 -25.87
C ASP A 979 31.35 -10.12 -25.31
N ALA A 980 30.98 -9.21 -26.23
CA ALA A 980 30.61 -7.83 -25.90
C ALA A 980 29.44 -7.74 -24.89
N VAL A 981 28.51 -8.70 -24.93
CA VAL A 981 27.34 -8.77 -24.05
C VAL A 981 27.55 -9.66 -22.81
N GLY A 982 28.73 -10.25 -22.63
CA GLY A 982 29.08 -10.99 -21.42
C GLY A 982 28.70 -12.47 -21.40
N ARG A 983 28.35 -13.07 -22.54
CA ARG A 983 28.25 -14.54 -22.70
C ARG A 983 29.64 -15.12 -22.93
N ILE A 984 29.88 -16.37 -22.57
CA ILE A 984 31.20 -17.02 -22.75
C ILE A 984 31.41 -17.31 -24.25
N GLU A 985 32.29 -16.56 -24.91
CA GLU A 985 32.64 -16.78 -26.31
C GLU A 985 33.62 -17.95 -26.48
N THR A 986 34.63 -18.06 -25.61
CA THR A 986 35.57 -19.19 -25.62
C THR A 986 35.95 -19.68 -24.23
N VAL A 987 36.20 -20.98 -24.13
CA VAL A 987 36.83 -21.63 -22.98
C VAL A 987 38.14 -22.26 -23.45
N THR A 988 39.24 -21.97 -22.77
CA THR A 988 40.57 -22.49 -23.11
C THR A 988 41.13 -23.29 -21.94
N ASP A 989 41.47 -24.55 -22.16
CA ASP A 989 42.04 -25.48 -21.17
C ASP A 989 43.35 -26.12 -21.68
N GLU A 990 43.80 -27.22 -21.04
CA GLU A 990 44.99 -27.97 -21.47
C GLU A 990 44.80 -28.77 -22.78
N ASN A 991 43.57 -28.89 -23.28
CA ASN A 991 43.21 -29.57 -24.53
C ASN A 991 43.04 -28.58 -25.70
N GLY A 992 42.81 -27.29 -25.42
CA GLY A 992 42.82 -26.20 -26.39
C GLY A 992 41.61 -25.27 -26.25
N VAL A 993 41.16 -24.68 -27.35
CA VAL A 993 40.09 -23.66 -27.36
C VAL A 993 38.75 -24.26 -27.81
N THR A 994 37.77 -24.24 -26.91
CA THR A 994 36.35 -24.40 -27.24
C THR A 994 35.74 -23.03 -27.54
N ARG A 995 34.90 -22.90 -28.57
CA ARG A 995 34.20 -21.67 -28.95
C ARG A 995 32.68 -21.86 -29.00
N HIS A 996 31.93 -20.90 -28.47
CA HIS A 996 30.49 -20.85 -28.53
C HIS A 996 29.98 -19.85 -29.59
N THR A 997 28.76 -20.07 -30.05
CA THR A 997 27.98 -19.10 -30.84
C THR A 997 26.54 -19.10 -30.32
N TYR A 998 25.87 -17.95 -30.41
CA TYR A 998 24.55 -17.70 -29.82
C TYR A 998 23.60 -17.08 -30.85
N ASP A 999 22.29 -17.20 -30.63
CA ASP A 999 21.28 -16.43 -31.36
C ASP A 999 20.99 -15.06 -30.71
N ALA A 1000 20.03 -14.32 -31.29
CA ALA A 1000 19.59 -13.01 -30.82
C ALA A 1000 18.93 -13.04 -29.43
N LEU A 1001 18.43 -14.21 -28.98
CA LEU A 1001 17.88 -14.42 -27.64
C LEU A 1001 18.94 -14.91 -26.65
N GLY A 1002 20.20 -15.05 -27.07
CA GLY A 1002 21.29 -15.55 -26.23
C GLY A 1002 21.29 -17.05 -26.02
N ARG A 1003 20.51 -17.82 -26.79
CA ARG A 1003 20.52 -19.29 -26.74
C ARG A 1003 21.72 -19.83 -27.51
N LEU A 1004 22.37 -20.87 -26.99
CA LEU A 1004 23.60 -21.45 -27.56
C LEU A 1004 23.28 -22.17 -28.88
N THR A 1005 23.61 -21.59 -30.03
CA THR A 1005 23.36 -22.21 -31.35
C THR A 1005 24.45 -23.20 -31.75
N SER A 1006 25.68 -23.05 -31.25
CA SER A 1006 26.75 -24.02 -31.51
C SER A 1006 27.89 -23.97 -30.50
N GLU A 1007 28.53 -25.12 -30.27
CA GLU A 1007 29.78 -25.30 -29.54
C GLU A 1007 30.79 -26.01 -30.44
N ARG A 1008 31.94 -25.39 -30.70
CA ARG A 1008 33.07 -25.97 -31.44
C ARG A 1008 34.18 -26.35 -30.47
N LYS A 1009 34.53 -27.63 -30.40
CA LYS A 1009 35.59 -28.17 -29.53
C LYS A 1009 37.00 -27.96 -30.13
N PRO A 1010 38.09 -28.18 -29.35
CA PRO A 1010 39.47 -27.96 -29.82
C PRO A 1010 39.88 -28.85 -31.00
N ASP A 1011 39.41 -30.10 -31.04
CA ASP A 1011 39.62 -31.07 -32.13
C ASP A 1011 38.91 -30.67 -33.45
N GLY A 1012 38.08 -29.63 -33.41
CA GLY A 1012 37.29 -29.13 -34.52
C GLY A 1012 35.92 -29.80 -34.69
N SER A 1013 35.56 -30.72 -33.80
CA SER A 1013 34.19 -31.22 -33.71
C SER A 1013 33.21 -30.10 -33.33
N MET A 1014 31.97 -30.24 -33.79
CA MET A 1014 30.93 -29.22 -33.68
C MET A 1014 29.63 -29.84 -33.17
N LEU A 1015 29.09 -29.25 -32.10
CA LEU A 1015 27.72 -29.45 -31.65
C LEU A 1015 26.91 -28.24 -32.11
N SER A 1016 25.69 -28.44 -32.62
CA SER A 1016 24.80 -27.36 -33.05
C SER A 1016 23.37 -27.61 -32.54
N TYR A 1017 22.69 -26.54 -32.13
CA TYR A 1017 21.36 -26.60 -31.52
C TYR A 1017 20.36 -25.80 -32.34
N ALA A 1018 19.16 -26.35 -32.52
CA ALA A 1018 18.00 -25.63 -33.04
C ALA A 1018 16.89 -25.61 -31.99
N TYR A 1019 16.19 -24.48 -31.88
CA TYR A 1019 15.16 -24.22 -30.87
C TYR A 1019 13.82 -23.85 -31.53
N ASP A 1020 12.73 -24.02 -30.80
CA ASP A 1020 11.42 -23.43 -31.15
C ASP A 1020 11.23 -22.01 -30.58
N GLY A 1021 10.05 -21.41 -30.78
CA GLY A 1021 9.69 -20.10 -30.24
C GLY A 1021 9.53 -20.05 -28.71
N ALA A 1022 9.38 -21.20 -28.06
CA ALA A 1022 9.35 -21.33 -26.61
C ALA A 1022 10.75 -21.55 -26.00
N GLY A 1023 11.79 -21.72 -26.83
CA GLY A 1023 13.17 -21.98 -26.37
C GLY A 1023 13.48 -23.45 -26.07
N ARG A 1024 12.61 -24.39 -26.44
CA ARG A 1024 12.84 -25.84 -26.29
C ARG A 1024 13.71 -26.34 -27.45
N VAL A 1025 14.60 -27.30 -27.19
CA VAL A 1025 15.56 -27.81 -28.20
C VAL A 1025 14.84 -28.75 -29.17
N LEU A 1026 14.58 -28.29 -30.40
CA LEU A 1026 14.04 -29.11 -31.49
C LEU A 1026 15.06 -30.07 -32.09
N ARG A 1027 16.35 -29.70 -32.12
CA ARG A 1027 17.41 -30.57 -32.68
C ARG A 1027 18.76 -30.32 -32.03
N LEU A 1028 19.47 -31.39 -31.73
CA LEU A 1028 20.91 -31.40 -31.44
C LEU A 1028 21.63 -32.13 -32.59
N THR A 1029 22.50 -31.42 -33.30
CA THR A 1029 23.40 -31.98 -34.31
C THR A 1029 24.79 -32.16 -33.70
N THR A 1030 25.40 -33.32 -33.93
CA THR A 1030 26.75 -33.70 -33.48
C THR A 1030 27.57 -34.21 -34.67
N PRO A 1031 28.90 -34.41 -34.55
CA PRO A 1031 29.71 -35.01 -35.63
C PRO A 1031 29.25 -36.41 -36.03
N TYR A 1032 28.54 -37.10 -35.13
CA TYR A 1032 28.12 -38.49 -35.28
C TYR A 1032 26.66 -38.65 -35.73
N GLY A 1033 25.98 -37.53 -36.06
CA GLY A 1033 24.57 -37.47 -36.47
C GLY A 1033 23.74 -36.48 -35.66
N SER A 1034 22.44 -36.37 -35.97
CA SER A 1034 21.51 -35.46 -35.28
C SER A 1034 20.39 -36.20 -34.56
N THR A 1035 20.02 -35.71 -33.38
CA THR A 1035 18.81 -36.12 -32.65
C THR A 1035 17.79 -34.99 -32.74
N ALA A 1036 16.53 -35.29 -33.07
CA ALA A 1036 15.44 -34.33 -33.15
C ALA A 1036 14.33 -34.65 -32.14
N ASN A 1037 13.76 -33.62 -31.52
CA ASN A 1037 12.73 -33.73 -30.49
C ASN A 1037 11.41 -33.12 -30.99
N THR A 1038 10.29 -33.66 -30.51
CA THR A 1038 8.97 -32.99 -30.61
C THR A 1038 8.33 -32.88 -29.22
N TYR A 1039 7.45 -31.88 -29.06
CA TYR A 1039 6.82 -31.54 -27.78
C TYR A 1039 5.31 -31.41 -27.96
N ASP A 1040 4.54 -31.60 -26.88
CA ASP A 1040 3.15 -31.16 -26.82
C ASP A 1040 3.04 -29.66 -26.50
N VAL A 1041 1.81 -29.15 -26.44
CA VAL A 1041 1.53 -27.75 -26.15
C VAL A 1041 2.04 -27.33 -24.75
N LEU A 1042 2.08 -28.25 -23.78
CA LEU A 1042 2.62 -27.99 -22.43
C LEU A 1042 4.15 -28.08 -22.36
N GLY A 1043 4.83 -28.41 -23.46
CA GLY A 1043 6.28 -28.60 -23.50
C GLY A 1043 6.77 -29.94 -22.98
N ARG A 1044 5.88 -30.92 -22.79
CA ARG A 1044 6.27 -32.29 -22.48
C ARG A 1044 6.76 -32.98 -23.76
N LEU A 1045 7.78 -33.81 -23.66
CA LEU A 1045 8.47 -34.43 -24.80
C LEU A 1045 7.60 -35.54 -25.40
N THR A 1046 7.13 -35.40 -26.64
CA THR A 1046 6.25 -36.39 -27.30
C THR A 1046 7.00 -37.38 -28.19
N SER A 1047 8.12 -36.97 -28.79
CA SER A 1047 9.04 -37.91 -29.46
C SER A 1047 10.49 -37.48 -29.47
N VAL A 1048 11.38 -38.46 -29.59
CA VAL A 1048 12.81 -38.30 -29.91
C VAL A 1048 13.12 -39.18 -31.12
N THR A 1049 13.59 -38.57 -32.20
CA THR A 1049 14.14 -39.25 -33.38
C THR A 1049 15.66 -39.24 -33.30
N ASP A 1050 16.28 -40.41 -33.27
CA ASP A 1050 17.74 -40.52 -33.21
C ASP A 1050 18.43 -40.29 -34.56
N ARG A 1051 19.77 -40.33 -34.54
CA ARG A 1051 20.64 -40.17 -35.72
C ARG A 1051 20.46 -41.20 -36.84
N GLY A 1052 19.81 -42.34 -36.57
CA GLY A 1052 19.45 -43.35 -37.55
C GLY A 1052 18.03 -43.19 -38.10
N GLY A 1053 17.29 -42.15 -37.67
CA GLY A 1053 15.86 -41.99 -37.95
C GLY A 1053 14.97 -42.86 -37.05
N ALA A 1054 15.52 -43.45 -35.99
CA ALA A 1054 14.81 -44.36 -35.11
C ALA A 1054 14.02 -43.54 -34.07
N VAL A 1055 12.69 -43.63 -34.10
CA VAL A 1055 11.79 -42.81 -33.26
C VAL A 1055 11.45 -43.53 -31.96
N THR A 1056 11.60 -42.83 -30.83
CA THR A 1056 10.99 -43.16 -29.54
C THR A 1056 9.85 -42.17 -29.28
N THR A 1057 8.69 -42.65 -28.81
CA THR A 1057 7.50 -41.81 -28.53
C THR A 1057 7.05 -41.96 -27.09
N TYR A 1058 6.48 -40.89 -26.54
CA TYR A 1058 6.06 -40.80 -25.14
C TYR A 1058 4.60 -40.38 -25.03
N ALA A 1059 3.90 -40.88 -24.01
CA ALA A 1059 2.54 -40.45 -23.66
C ALA A 1059 2.44 -40.18 -22.16
N TYR A 1060 1.50 -39.31 -21.78
CA TYR A 1060 1.31 -38.82 -20.42
C TYR A 1060 -0.16 -38.91 -20.01
N ASP A 1061 -0.43 -38.91 -18.70
CA ASP A 1061 -1.77 -38.67 -18.16
C ASP A 1061 -2.08 -37.18 -18.00
N ALA A 1062 -3.28 -36.89 -17.46
CA ALA A 1062 -3.77 -35.54 -17.20
C ALA A 1062 -3.04 -34.80 -16.06
N ASN A 1063 -2.29 -35.51 -15.22
CA ASN A 1063 -1.43 -34.93 -14.18
C ASN A 1063 0.01 -34.69 -14.67
N GLY A 1064 0.37 -35.24 -15.85
CA GLY A 1064 1.73 -35.17 -16.39
C GLY A 1064 2.63 -36.37 -16.06
N ASN A 1065 2.11 -37.43 -15.45
CA ASN A 1065 2.87 -38.66 -15.26
C ASN A 1065 3.08 -39.35 -16.61
N LEU A 1066 4.27 -39.90 -16.85
CA LEU A 1066 4.60 -40.61 -18.10
C LEU A 1066 3.92 -41.99 -18.11
N THR A 1067 2.88 -42.19 -18.92
CA THR A 1067 2.15 -43.47 -18.99
C THR A 1067 2.74 -44.47 -19.97
N LYS A 1068 3.52 -44.02 -20.97
CA LYS A 1068 4.09 -44.89 -22.01
C LYS A 1068 5.38 -44.33 -22.60
N ALA A 1069 6.33 -45.23 -22.88
CA ALA A 1069 7.49 -44.99 -23.73
C ALA A 1069 7.62 -46.14 -24.75
N ALA A 1070 7.43 -45.86 -26.04
CA ALA A 1070 7.54 -46.85 -27.12
C ALA A 1070 8.82 -46.59 -27.93
N TYR A 1071 9.69 -47.60 -28.03
CA TYR A 1071 11.04 -47.51 -28.59
C TYR A 1071 11.11 -48.07 -30.02
N SER A 1072 12.02 -47.51 -30.82
CA SER A 1072 12.25 -47.86 -32.23
C SER A 1072 12.64 -49.31 -32.51
N ASN A 1073 13.21 -50.01 -31.53
CA ASN A 1073 13.52 -51.44 -31.63
C ASN A 1073 12.26 -52.34 -31.54
N GLY A 1074 11.11 -51.76 -31.20
CA GLY A 1074 9.85 -52.46 -30.98
C GLY A 1074 9.63 -52.92 -29.54
N LEU A 1075 10.37 -52.40 -28.56
CA LEU A 1075 9.99 -52.49 -27.15
C LEU A 1075 9.00 -51.38 -26.80
N THR A 1076 8.12 -51.62 -25.83
CA THR A 1076 7.23 -50.60 -25.26
C THR A 1076 7.14 -50.78 -23.76
N THR A 1077 7.48 -49.73 -23.02
CA THR A 1077 7.26 -49.63 -21.58
C THR A 1077 5.95 -48.88 -21.31
N GLU A 1078 5.13 -49.43 -20.42
CA GLU A 1078 3.88 -48.84 -19.94
C GLU A 1078 3.95 -48.69 -18.41
N TYR A 1079 3.41 -47.59 -17.89
CA TYR A 1079 3.54 -47.20 -16.49
C TYR A 1079 2.16 -46.96 -15.86
N GLU A 1080 1.92 -47.50 -14.67
CA GLU A 1080 0.69 -47.29 -13.89
C GLU A 1080 1.01 -46.63 -12.56
N TYR A 1081 0.13 -45.73 -12.11
CA TYR A 1081 0.33 -44.88 -10.93
C TYR A 1081 -0.94 -44.83 -10.05
N ASP A 1082 -0.77 -44.82 -8.74
CA ASP A 1082 -1.87 -44.74 -7.78
C ASP A 1082 -2.53 -43.34 -7.68
N ALA A 1083 -3.42 -43.17 -6.69
CA ALA A 1083 -4.15 -41.93 -6.44
C ALA A 1083 -3.30 -40.80 -5.84
N VAL A 1084 -2.07 -41.07 -5.40
CA VAL A 1084 -1.11 -40.05 -4.93
C VAL A 1084 0.04 -39.84 -5.93
N ASN A 1085 -0.10 -40.37 -7.15
CA ASN A 1085 0.86 -40.31 -8.25
C ASN A 1085 2.16 -41.09 -7.99
N ALA A 1086 2.14 -42.09 -7.10
CA ALA A 1086 3.26 -43.01 -6.94
C ALA A 1086 3.21 -44.14 -7.98
N LEU A 1087 4.37 -44.50 -8.54
CA LEU A 1087 4.49 -45.54 -9.58
C LEU A 1087 4.24 -46.94 -8.99
N THR A 1088 3.16 -47.60 -9.40
CA THR A 1088 2.77 -48.94 -8.94
C THR A 1088 3.09 -50.04 -9.94
N ARG A 1089 3.34 -49.72 -11.22
CA ARG A 1089 3.75 -50.71 -12.23
C ARG A 1089 4.64 -50.14 -13.32
N GLU A 1090 5.59 -50.93 -13.77
CA GLU A 1090 6.33 -50.73 -15.02
C GLU A 1090 6.29 -52.03 -15.83
N ARG A 1091 5.77 -51.99 -17.07
CA ARG A 1091 5.53 -53.17 -17.91
C ARG A 1091 6.18 -53.02 -19.28
N ILE A 1092 7.14 -53.88 -19.60
CA ILE A 1092 7.91 -53.86 -20.84
C ILE A 1092 7.44 -55.00 -21.74
N THR A 1093 6.92 -54.65 -22.92
CA THR A 1093 6.45 -55.59 -23.95
C THR A 1093 7.30 -55.49 -25.22
N ASP A 1094 7.28 -56.55 -26.04
CA ASP A 1094 7.86 -56.54 -27.39
C ASP A 1094 6.81 -56.18 -28.46
N ARG A 1095 7.25 -56.13 -29.73
CA ARG A 1095 6.45 -55.79 -30.90
C ARG A 1095 5.23 -56.67 -31.16
N ASN A 1096 5.13 -57.82 -30.48
CA ASN A 1096 4.00 -58.74 -30.55
C ASN A 1096 3.09 -58.61 -29.31
N GLY A 1097 3.30 -57.59 -28.47
CA GLY A 1097 2.62 -57.42 -27.17
C GLY A 1097 3.04 -58.43 -26.10
N SER A 1098 4.09 -59.22 -26.35
CA SER A 1098 4.53 -60.25 -25.41
C SER A 1098 5.37 -59.63 -24.30
N SER A 1099 5.09 -59.97 -23.04
CA SER A 1099 5.87 -59.46 -21.90
C SER A 1099 7.35 -59.86 -22.02
N VAL A 1100 8.23 -58.89 -21.77
CA VAL A 1100 9.69 -59.05 -21.73
C VAL A 1100 10.12 -59.02 -20.27
N ALA A 1101 9.69 -57.98 -19.55
CA ALA A 1101 9.83 -57.82 -18.11
C ALA A 1101 8.65 -56.99 -17.57
N GLU A 1102 8.22 -57.26 -16.35
CA GLU A 1102 7.15 -56.53 -15.66
C GLU A 1102 7.49 -56.41 -14.17
N TYR A 1103 7.32 -55.20 -13.65
CA TYR A 1103 7.57 -54.82 -12.27
C TYR A 1103 6.26 -54.31 -11.67
N ILE A 1104 5.76 -54.98 -10.63
CA ILE A 1104 4.61 -54.51 -9.84
C ILE A 1104 5.14 -54.09 -8.47
N TYR A 1105 5.02 -52.80 -8.14
CA TYR A 1105 5.53 -52.21 -6.91
C TYR A 1105 4.45 -52.17 -5.82
N THR A 1106 4.79 -52.68 -4.64
CA THR A 1106 4.03 -52.38 -3.42
C THR A 1106 4.57 -51.08 -2.84
N VAL A 1107 3.76 -50.03 -2.79
CA VAL A 1107 4.13 -48.72 -2.26
C VAL A 1107 3.44 -48.49 -0.92
N GLY A 1108 4.17 -47.94 0.04
CA GLY A 1108 3.68 -47.58 1.38
C GLY A 1108 3.10 -46.16 1.45
N SER A 1109 2.63 -45.76 2.63
CA SER A 1109 1.75 -44.60 2.76
C SER A 1109 2.45 -43.24 2.55
N ALA A 1110 3.78 -43.21 2.65
CA ALA A 1110 4.64 -42.05 2.42
C ALA A 1110 5.37 -42.10 1.05
N GLY A 1111 5.09 -43.11 0.21
CA GLY A 1111 5.72 -43.31 -1.10
C GLY A 1111 6.94 -44.24 -1.10
N GLU A 1112 7.27 -44.85 0.04
CA GLU A 1112 8.33 -45.83 0.18
C GLU A 1112 8.01 -47.14 -0.56
N ARG A 1113 9.00 -47.80 -1.18
CA ARG A 1113 8.80 -49.07 -1.89
C ARG A 1113 8.86 -50.23 -0.90
N LEU A 1114 7.72 -50.73 -0.45
CA LEU A 1114 7.63 -51.91 0.43
C LEU A 1114 7.92 -53.24 -0.29
N GLY A 1115 7.84 -53.27 -1.63
CA GLY A 1115 8.27 -54.43 -2.40
C GLY A 1115 8.18 -54.25 -3.92
N VAL A 1116 8.70 -55.23 -4.65
CA VAL A 1116 8.53 -55.40 -6.09
C VAL A 1116 8.33 -56.88 -6.44
N GLN A 1117 7.37 -57.15 -7.32
CA GLN A 1117 7.26 -58.43 -8.04
C GLN A 1117 7.79 -58.23 -9.45
N GLU A 1118 8.88 -58.91 -9.77
CA GLU A 1118 9.54 -58.94 -11.07
C GLU A 1118 9.15 -60.24 -11.80
N SER A 1119 8.66 -60.13 -13.03
CA SER A 1119 8.34 -61.29 -13.86
C SER A 1119 8.70 -61.04 -15.33
N GLY A 1120 8.85 -62.11 -16.12
CA GLY A 1120 9.10 -61.99 -17.56
C GLY A 1120 9.96 -63.12 -18.11
N ARG A 1121 10.74 -62.83 -19.16
CA ARG A 1121 11.56 -63.83 -19.86
C ARG A 1121 12.72 -64.37 -19.02
N SER A 1122 13.12 -63.64 -17.98
CA SER A 1122 14.20 -64.02 -17.05
C SER A 1122 13.73 -64.94 -15.91
N GLY A 1123 12.43 -65.23 -15.80
CA GLY A 1123 11.82 -65.92 -14.65
C GLY A 1123 11.09 -64.95 -13.72
N ASN A 1124 10.80 -65.42 -12.50
CA ASN A 1124 10.07 -64.66 -11.48
C ASN A 1124 10.96 -64.42 -10.25
N ARG A 1125 11.00 -63.17 -9.78
CA ARG A 1125 11.75 -62.70 -8.62
C ARG A 1125 10.90 -61.73 -7.82
N THR A 1126 10.77 -61.93 -6.51
CA THR A 1126 10.03 -61.03 -5.61
C THR A 1126 10.98 -60.47 -4.58
N VAL A 1127 10.91 -59.17 -4.32
CA VAL A 1127 11.66 -58.52 -3.24
C VAL A 1127 10.70 -57.80 -2.31
N THR A 1128 10.81 -58.03 -1.02
CA THR A 1128 10.14 -57.24 0.03
C THR A 1128 11.16 -56.44 0.80
N TYR A 1129 10.88 -55.16 1.05
CA TYR A 1129 11.78 -54.22 1.72
C TYR A 1129 11.25 -53.85 3.11
N ALA A 1130 12.16 -53.68 4.07
CA ALA A 1130 11.88 -53.20 5.41
C ALA A 1130 12.70 -51.95 5.70
N TYR A 1131 12.11 -50.99 6.40
CA TYR A 1131 12.70 -49.69 6.71
C TYR A 1131 12.70 -49.41 8.22
N ASP A 1132 13.49 -48.44 8.66
CA ASP A 1132 13.29 -47.78 9.95
C ASP A 1132 12.41 -46.51 9.82
N ALA A 1133 12.17 -45.83 10.94
CA ALA A 1133 11.38 -44.60 11.01
C ALA A 1133 11.99 -43.39 10.26
N LEU A 1134 13.13 -43.57 9.58
CA LEU A 1134 13.82 -42.57 8.77
C LEU A 1134 13.93 -43.02 7.30
N TYR A 1135 13.17 -44.05 6.90
CA TYR A 1135 13.19 -44.64 5.56
C TYR A 1135 14.56 -45.19 5.13
N ARG A 1136 15.43 -45.54 6.08
CA ARG A 1136 16.67 -46.27 5.82
C ARG A 1136 16.36 -47.76 5.72
N LEU A 1137 16.85 -48.42 4.68
CA LEU A 1137 16.57 -49.84 4.40
C LEU A 1137 17.19 -50.74 5.47
N THR A 1138 16.40 -51.29 6.39
CA THR A 1138 16.85 -52.20 7.46
C THR A 1138 16.86 -53.66 7.03
N GLY A 1139 16.18 -54.00 5.92
CA GLY A 1139 16.33 -55.31 5.29
C GLY A 1139 15.65 -55.45 3.95
N GLU A 1140 16.05 -56.46 3.21
CA GLU A 1140 15.41 -56.94 1.98
C GLU A 1140 15.26 -58.46 2.07
N THR A 1141 14.21 -59.02 1.48
CA THR A 1141 14.10 -60.48 1.27
C THR A 1141 13.76 -60.74 -0.18
N VAL A 1142 14.70 -61.39 -0.88
CA VAL A 1142 14.64 -61.70 -2.31
C VAL A 1142 14.29 -63.18 -2.45
N THR A 1143 13.16 -63.48 -3.07
CA THR A 1143 12.80 -64.84 -3.49
C THR A 1143 12.87 -64.93 -5.01
N GLU A 1144 13.81 -65.73 -5.53
CA GLU A 1144 14.06 -65.90 -6.95
C GLU A 1144 14.06 -67.40 -7.30
N ASN A 1145 13.23 -67.81 -8.26
CA ASN A 1145 13.11 -69.21 -8.71
C ASN A 1145 12.95 -70.24 -7.55
N GLY A 1146 12.28 -69.85 -6.46
CA GLY A 1146 12.05 -70.67 -5.27
C GLY A 1146 13.14 -70.62 -4.19
N THR A 1147 14.27 -69.94 -4.45
CA THR A 1147 15.33 -69.71 -3.44
C THR A 1147 15.11 -68.37 -2.76
N THR A 1148 15.09 -68.34 -1.43
CA THR A 1148 14.90 -67.09 -0.65
C THR A 1148 16.18 -66.70 0.06
N THR A 1149 16.64 -65.47 -0.18
CA THR A 1149 17.79 -64.83 0.48
C THR A 1149 17.30 -63.59 1.21
N SER A 1150 17.51 -63.54 2.53
CA SER A 1150 17.29 -62.33 3.33
C SER A 1150 18.61 -61.60 3.57
N THR A 1151 18.60 -60.28 3.34
CA THR A 1151 19.64 -59.35 3.78
C THR A 1151 19.09 -58.46 4.89
N THR A 1152 19.85 -58.22 5.95
CA THR A 1152 19.55 -57.16 6.95
C THR A 1152 20.68 -56.15 7.03
N TYR A 1153 20.37 -54.94 7.48
CA TYR A 1153 21.32 -53.84 7.63
C TYR A 1153 21.07 -53.09 8.93
N ALA A 1154 22.15 -52.60 9.56
CA ALA A 1154 22.07 -51.70 10.71
C ALA A 1154 22.83 -50.40 10.43
N TYR A 1155 22.44 -49.33 11.13
CA TYR A 1155 22.97 -47.98 10.95
C TYR A 1155 23.31 -47.30 12.28
N ASP A 1156 24.23 -46.33 12.23
CA ASP A 1156 24.57 -45.48 13.38
C ASP A 1156 23.69 -44.22 13.52
N ALA A 1157 24.09 -43.35 14.45
CA ALA A 1157 23.45 -42.08 14.76
C ALA A 1157 23.69 -40.98 13.70
N ALA A 1158 24.76 -41.07 12.89
CA ALA A 1158 25.01 -40.13 11.80
C ALA A 1158 24.26 -40.51 10.51
N GLY A 1159 23.97 -41.80 10.31
CA GLY A 1159 23.33 -42.34 9.11
C GLY A 1159 24.14 -43.41 8.38
N ASN A 1160 25.34 -43.74 8.85
CA ASN A 1160 26.23 -44.69 8.19
C ASN A 1160 25.75 -46.13 8.42
N ARG A 1161 25.87 -46.99 7.40
CA ARG A 1161 25.48 -48.41 7.49
C ARG A 1161 26.58 -49.22 8.16
N VAL A 1162 26.49 -49.44 9.48
CA VAL A 1162 27.49 -50.17 10.27
C VAL A 1162 27.50 -51.69 10.04
N SER A 1163 26.43 -52.29 9.50
CA SER A 1163 26.47 -53.71 9.12
C SER A 1163 25.57 -54.07 7.93
N LYS A 1164 25.89 -55.20 7.30
CA LYS A 1164 25.09 -55.92 6.31
C LYS A 1164 25.20 -57.42 6.62
N SER A 1165 24.10 -58.13 6.84
CA SER A 1165 24.10 -59.59 6.96
C SER A 1165 23.32 -60.24 5.83
N VAL A 1166 23.94 -61.16 5.09
CA VAL A 1166 23.31 -61.90 3.97
C VAL A 1166 23.26 -63.38 4.33
N GLY A 1167 22.07 -63.96 4.44
CA GLY A 1167 21.92 -65.39 4.77
C GLY A 1167 22.58 -65.81 6.10
N GLY A 1168 22.79 -64.86 7.03
CA GLY A 1168 23.48 -65.07 8.30
C GLY A 1168 24.98 -64.72 8.29
N VAL A 1169 25.60 -64.48 7.13
CA VAL A 1169 26.98 -63.98 7.04
C VAL A 1169 26.98 -62.47 7.19
N ALA A 1170 27.48 -61.97 8.32
CA ALA A 1170 27.56 -60.55 8.63
C ALA A 1170 28.89 -59.93 8.19
N THR A 1171 28.80 -58.79 7.51
CA THR A 1171 29.89 -57.87 7.20
C THR A 1171 29.67 -56.59 8.00
N THR A 1172 30.73 -56.11 8.66
CA THR A 1172 30.73 -54.93 9.52
C THR A 1172 31.49 -53.80 8.84
N TYR A 1173 30.99 -52.58 8.98
CA TYR A 1173 31.55 -51.37 8.40
C TYR A 1173 31.97 -50.39 9.50
N THR A 1174 33.18 -49.83 9.36
CA THR A 1174 33.72 -48.82 10.30
C THR A 1174 33.89 -47.48 9.60
N TYR A 1175 33.61 -46.39 10.32
CA TYR A 1175 33.60 -45.03 9.78
C TYR A 1175 34.41 -44.08 10.67
N ASN A 1176 34.97 -43.02 10.08
CA ASN A 1176 35.59 -41.92 10.82
C ASN A 1176 34.60 -40.79 11.15
N ALA A 1177 35.05 -39.78 11.91
CA ALA A 1177 34.25 -38.60 12.27
C ALA A 1177 33.83 -37.70 11.08
N LEU A 1178 34.25 -38.01 9.84
CA LEU A 1178 33.76 -37.38 8.61
C LEU A 1178 32.69 -38.22 7.90
N ASN A 1179 32.18 -39.27 8.55
CA ASN A 1179 31.25 -40.24 7.98
C ASN A 1179 31.81 -40.95 6.72
N GLN A 1180 33.14 -41.07 6.63
CA GLN A 1180 33.85 -41.81 5.58
C GLN A 1180 34.15 -43.23 6.04
N LEU A 1181 33.92 -44.21 5.16
CA LEU A 1181 34.23 -45.62 5.42
C LEU A 1181 35.75 -45.82 5.56
N THR A 1182 36.20 -46.42 6.66
CA THR A 1182 37.61 -46.72 6.95
C THR A 1182 37.96 -48.21 6.96
N GLY A 1183 36.97 -49.10 6.98
CA GLY A 1183 37.20 -50.54 6.91
C GLY A 1183 35.92 -51.36 6.81
N GLU A 1184 36.03 -52.53 6.18
CA GLU A 1184 34.99 -53.55 6.00
C GLU A 1184 35.56 -54.91 6.46
N THR A 1185 34.81 -55.66 7.27
CA THR A 1185 35.23 -56.95 7.86
C THR A 1185 34.08 -57.95 7.94
#